data_AF-A0A8C5NA88-F1
#
_entry.id   AF-A0A8C5NA88-F1
#
_cell.length_a   1.000
_cell.length_b   1.000
_cell.length_c   1.000
_cell.angle_alpha   90.00
_cell.angle_beta   90.00
_cell.angle_gamma   90.00
#
_symmetry.space_group_name_H-M   'P 1'
#
loop_
_entity.id
_entity.type
_entity.pdbx_description
1 polymer ?
#
loop_
_entity_poly.entity_id
_entity_poly.type
_entity_poly.pdbx_seq_one_letter_code
_entity_poly.pdbx_strand_id
1 'polypeptide(L)'
;MNLYGGQNPTVSLLVDIAEKTGNLREFINTPFRDVYYRGQTALHIAIERRCKQYVELLVEKGADVHAPARGRFFQPRDEGGYFYFGELPLSLAACTNQPDIVHYLTENPHKKADLRRQDSRGNTVLHALVHIADNTKDNTRFLTKMYDLLLIKSAKLYPDCSLETVLNNDGMSPLMMAAKLGKIGVFQHIIRREIKDEEARHLSRKFKDWAYGPVYSSLYDLSSLDTCGEEPSVLEILVYNSRNENRHEMLAVEPINALLRAKWQKFAAVTFYISVVSYLITMIIFTLVAYYHPTEGAPPYPYNTSSDFLRLGGEVVTLASGIFFFLTNVKDLFLKKCPGMKSLFIDGSFQLLYFIYSVLIVVTAALYLSGVKAYVTVMVFALVLGWMNTLYFTRGLKLTGTYSIMIQKILFKDLFRFLLVYVLFMIGYASALVSLLTVCPPPGSECEGEGGCPTYPNCRDTDTFSNFLLDLFKLTIGMGELDMVQSAQYPAVFLILLVTYIILTFVLLLNMLIALMGETVGQVSKESKKIWKLQWATTILDIERSFPVCLRKSFRAGEMVTVGKNWDGTPDRRWCFRVDEVNWCHWNQNLAIINEDPGKSETSQPSGLQQSVRPNGAFTPKAWKTSKAAGVHSQYMVDVLLGSVRGPAAHPEPPVQRVLKLIMRQTLLTQPTLELGLLNFWGISRRVDQSGAFPNRDRI
;
A
#
# COMPACT_ATOMS: atom_id res chain seq x y z
N MET A 1 -9.33 -2.47 46.16
CA MET A 1 -8.57 -1.36 46.78
C MET A 1 -9.30 -0.04 46.50
N ASN A 2 -10.10 0.46 47.45
CA ASN A 2 -10.51 1.87 47.41
C ASN A 2 -9.39 2.68 48.05
N LEU A 3 -8.86 3.67 47.33
CA LEU A 3 -7.72 4.47 47.78
C LEU A 3 -8.20 5.87 48.11
N TYR A 4 -7.84 6.39 49.27
CA TYR A 4 -8.04 7.79 49.64
C TYR A 4 -6.67 8.48 49.57
N GLY A 5 -6.48 9.39 48.62
CA GLY A 5 -5.16 10.02 48.40
C GLY A 5 -4.04 9.06 47.99
N GLY A 6 -4.37 7.93 47.34
CA GLY A 6 -3.37 6.93 46.92
C GLY A 6 -2.93 5.95 48.03
N GLN A 7 -3.47 6.09 49.23
CA GLN A 7 -3.16 5.22 50.37
C GLN A 7 -4.43 4.57 50.91
N ASN A 8 -4.25 3.37 51.47
CA ASN A 8 -5.21 2.65 52.27
C ASN A 8 -4.47 1.81 53.33
N PRO A 9 -4.54 2.18 54.62
CA PRO A 9 -3.82 1.48 55.69
C PRO A 9 -4.36 0.06 55.94
N THR A 10 -5.54 -0.28 55.44
CA THR A 10 -6.09 -1.64 55.59
C THR A 10 -5.33 -2.67 54.76
N VAL A 11 -4.60 -2.27 53.72
CA VAL A 11 -3.87 -3.21 52.85
C VAL A 11 -2.76 -3.93 53.63
N SER A 12 -1.95 -3.19 54.40
CA SER A 12 -0.92 -3.79 55.25
C SER A 12 -1.53 -4.64 56.36
N LEU A 13 -2.62 -4.18 56.99
CA LEU A 13 -3.32 -4.94 58.03
C LEU A 13 -3.86 -6.28 57.51
N LEU A 14 -4.43 -6.30 56.31
CA LEU A 14 -4.94 -7.54 55.69
C LEU A 14 -3.81 -8.52 55.35
N VAL A 15 -2.67 -7.99 54.90
CA VAL A 15 -1.47 -8.79 54.65
C VAL A 15 -0.94 -9.40 55.94
N ASP A 16 -0.89 -8.64 57.04
CA ASP A 16 -0.46 -9.14 58.36
C ASP A 16 -1.40 -10.22 58.91
N ILE A 17 -2.71 -10.07 58.71
CA ILE A 17 -3.71 -11.10 59.08
C ILE A 17 -3.49 -12.37 58.23
N ALA A 18 -3.27 -12.21 56.93
CA ALA A 18 -2.99 -13.33 56.02
C ALA A 18 -1.68 -14.05 56.38
N GLU A 19 -0.68 -13.32 56.86
CA GLU A 19 0.58 -13.88 57.35
C GLU A 19 0.38 -14.67 58.64
N LYS A 20 -0.37 -14.14 59.61
CA LYS A 20 -0.72 -14.85 60.85
C LYS A 20 -1.54 -16.11 60.63
N THR A 21 -2.39 -16.13 59.60
CA THR A 21 -3.23 -17.28 59.24
C THR A 21 -2.52 -18.30 58.34
N GLY A 22 -1.29 -18.03 57.91
CA GLY A 22 -0.51 -18.91 57.04
C GLY A 22 -0.93 -18.92 55.56
N ASN A 23 -1.95 -18.13 55.18
CA ASN A 23 -2.53 -18.11 53.83
C ASN A 23 -2.01 -16.97 52.94
N LEU A 24 -0.85 -16.39 53.28
CA LEU A 24 -0.30 -15.19 52.63
C LEU A 24 -0.20 -15.32 51.09
N ARG A 25 0.41 -16.40 50.60
CA ARG A 25 0.60 -16.62 49.16
C ARG A 25 -0.71 -16.82 48.43
N GLU A 26 -1.67 -17.50 49.04
CA GLU A 26 -2.97 -17.74 48.43
C GLU A 26 -3.79 -16.44 48.40
N PHE A 27 -3.82 -15.69 49.50
CA PHE A 27 -4.55 -14.41 49.59
C PHE A 27 -4.09 -13.40 48.53
N ILE A 28 -2.77 -13.25 48.34
CA ILE A 28 -2.22 -12.30 47.38
C ILE A 28 -2.42 -12.77 45.93
N ASN A 29 -2.23 -14.06 45.68
CA ASN A 29 -2.20 -14.61 44.32
C ASN A 29 -3.56 -15.11 43.83
N THR A 30 -4.62 -15.01 44.63
CA THR A 30 -5.97 -15.38 44.20
C THR A 30 -6.42 -14.46 43.05
N PRO A 31 -6.61 -15.00 41.83
CA PRO A 31 -7.13 -14.21 40.72
C PRO A 31 -8.66 -14.14 40.77
N PHE A 32 -9.23 -13.17 40.07
CA PHE A 32 -10.66 -13.19 39.77
C PHE A 32 -11.05 -14.44 38.97
N ARG A 33 -12.15 -15.07 39.39
CA ARG A 33 -12.72 -16.30 38.80
C ARG A 33 -13.84 -16.05 37.80
N ASP A 34 -14.28 -14.80 37.67
CA ASP A 34 -15.31 -14.43 36.72
C ASP A 34 -14.81 -14.57 35.27
N VAL A 35 -15.72 -14.60 34.30
CA VAL A 35 -15.35 -14.75 32.89
C VAL A 35 -14.81 -13.42 32.32
N TYR A 36 -15.29 -12.29 32.84
CA TYR A 36 -15.01 -10.98 32.27
C TYR A 36 -13.64 -10.42 32.72
N TYR A 37 -13.33 -10.49 34.01
CA TYR A 37 -12.05 -10.09 34.60
C TYR A 37 -11.14 -11.27 34.98
N ARG A 38 -11.39 -12.45 34.41
CA ARG A 38 -10.64 -13.69 34.68
C ARG A 38 -9.13 -13.45 34.77
N GLY A 39 -8.51 -13.94 35.84
CA GLY A 39 -7.05 -13.92 35.97
C GLY A 39 -6.47 -12.59 36.50
N GLN A 40 -7.26 -11.51 36.60
CA GLN A 40 -6.77 -10.28 37.21
C GLN A 40 -6.54 -10.49 38.71
N THR A 41 -5.38 -10.05 39.19
CA THR A 41 -4.92 -10.17 40.59
C THR A 41 -4.79 -8.80 41.26
N ALA A 42 -4.58 -8.78 42.58
CA ALA A 42 -4.32 -7.55 43.33
C ALA A 42 -3.11 -6.77 42.78
N LEU A 43 -2.10 -7.47 42.25
CA LEU A 43 -0.92 -6.87 41.65
C LEU A 43 -1.26 -6.02 40.41
N HIS A 44 -2.14 -6.52 39.53
CA HIS A 44 -2.58 -5.76 38.35
C HIS A 44 -3.26 -4.44 38.75
N ILE A 45 -4.11 -4.48 39.78
CA ILE A 45 -4.85 -3.31 40.25
C ILE A 45 -3.89 -2.28 40.88
N ALA A 46 -2.89 -2.73 41.63
CA ALA A 46 -1.89 -1.84 42.24
C ALA A 46 -1.05 -1.12 41.16
N ILE A 47 -0.68 -1.83 40.09
CA ILE A 47 0.04 -1.26 38.94
C ILE A 47 -0.86 -0.27 38.20
N GLU A 48 -2.12 -0.64 37.90
CA GLU A 48 -3.07 0.22 37.20
C GLU A 48 -3.28 1.56 37.93
N ARG A 49 -3.40 1.51 39.26
CA ARG A 49 -3.58 2.70 40.11
C ARG A 49 -2.31 3.50 40.38
N ARG A 50 -1.17 3.08 39.83
CA ARG A 50 0.14 3.73 39.98
C ARG A 50 0.67 3.79 41.41
N CYS A 51 0.33 2.79 42.22
CA CYS A 51 0.75 2.75 43.62
C CYS A 51 2.02 1.94 43.80
N LYS A 52 3.17 2.56 43.53
CA LYS A 52 4.50 1.90 43.65
C LYS A 52 4.69 1.22 45.01
N GLN A 53 4.38 1.92 46.12
CA GLN A 53 4.52 1.40 47.48
C GLN A 53 3.77 0.07 47.70
N TYR A 54 2.56 -0.07 47.15
CA TYR A 54 1.79 -1.31 47.26
C TYR A 54 2.30 -2.40 46.33
N VAL A 55 2.84 -2.04 45.16
CA VAL A 55 3.50 -3.02 44.30
C VAL A 55 4.73 -3.60 44.99
N GLU A 56 5.51 -2.76 45.67
CA GLU A 56 6.68 -3.21 46.44
C GLU A 56 6.27 -4.17 47.57
N LEU A 57 5.31 -3.74 48.40
CA LEU A 57 4.79 -4.56 49.50
C LEU A 57 4.25 -5.92 49.02
N LEU A 58 3.49 -5.94 47.92
CA LEU A 58 2.91 -7.18 47.39
C LEU A 58 4.00 -8.14 46.89
N VAL A 59 5.01 -7.65 46.19
CA VAL A 59 6.09 -8.48 45.66
C VAL A 59 7.00 -9.01 46.78
N GLU A 60 7.32 -8.18 47.78
CA GLU A 60 8.06 -8.59 48.98
C GLU A 60 7.36 -9.74 49.74
N LYS A 61 6.02 -9.67 49.82
CA LYS A 61 5.18 -10.68 50.47
C LYS A 61 4.85 -11.89 49.57
N GLY A 62 5.46 -12.00 48.40
CA GLY A 62 5.39 -13.19 47.55
C GLY A 62 4.31 -13.17 46.47
N ALA A 63 3.95 -11.99 45.95
CA ALA A 63 3.10 -11.89 44.77
C ALA A 63 3.72 -12.55 43.52
N ASP A 64 2.90 -13.21 42.72
CA ASP A 64 3.30 -13.79 41.44
C ASP A 64 3.33 -12.72 40.34
N VAL A 65 4.56 -12.34 39.96
CA VAL A 65 4.84 -11.39 38.86
C VAL A 65 4.45 -11.91 37.47
N HIS A 66 4.08 -13.19 37.35
CA HIS A 66 3.73 -13.85 36.08
C HIS A 66 2.25 -14.23 35.97
N ALA A 67 1.40 -13.78 36.89
CA ALA A 67 -0.03 -14.05 36.84
C ALA A 67 -0.65 -13.45 35.56
N PRO A 68 -1.30 -14.23 34.68
CA PRO A 68 -1.90 -13.70 33.46
C PRO A 68 -3.36 -13.29 33.63
N ALA A 69 -3.70 -12.05 33.28
CA ALA A 69 -5.06 -11.54 33.20
C ALA A 69 -5.70 -11.86 31.83
N ARG A 70 -6.42 -13.00 31.74
CA ARG A 70 -6.98 -13.57 30.49
C ARG A 70 -8.45 -13.24 30.23
N GLY A 71 -9.09 -12.49 31.12
CA GLY A 71 -10.51 -12.15 31.05
C GLY A 71 -10.89 -11.50 29.72
N ARG A 72 -12.17 -11.64 29.35
CA ARG A 72 -12.70 -11.08 28.09
C ARG A 72 -12.48 -9.56 27.98
N PHE A 73 -12.49 -8.85 29.12
CA PHE A 73 -12.19 -7.41 29.16
C PHE A 73 -10.79 -7.06 28.64
N PHE A 74 -9.82 -7.94 28.90
CA PHE A 74 -8.40 -7.76 28.57
C PHE A 74 -8.02 -8.23 27.17
N GLN A 75 -8.99 -8.69 26.37
CA GLN A 75 -8.79 -9.07 24.98
C GLN A 75 -8.80 -7.82 24.06
N PRO A 76 -8.22 -7.90 22.85
CA PRO A 76 -8.26 -6.80 21.90
C PRO A 76 -9.69 -6.48 21.44
N ARG A 77 -9.86 -5.28 20.87
CA ARG A 77 -11.16 -4.77 20.43
C ARG A 77 -11.89 -5.68 19.44
N ASP A 78 -11.13 -6.37 18.59
CA ASP A 78 -11.67 -7.29 17.59
C ASP A 78 -12.43 -8.47 18.21
N GLU A 79 -12.12 -8.84 19.46
CA GLU A 79 -12.77 -9.92 20.21
C GLU A 79 -13.79 -9.41 21.25
N GLY A 80 -14.05 -8.10 21.25
CA GLY A 80 -15.00 -7.45 22.15
C GLY A 80 -14.42 -7.08 23.52
N GLY A 81 -13.10 -7.11 23.69
CA GLY A 81 -12.44 -6.51 24.86
C GLY A 81 -12.13 -5.02 24.65
N TYR A 82 -11.72 -4.33 25.71
CA TYR A 82 -11.49 -2.87 25.66
C TYR A 82 -10.04 -2.47 25.81
N PHE A 83 -9.28 -3.22 26.61
CA PHE A 83 -7.91 -2.86 26.96
C PHE A 83 -6.99 -4.07 26.97
N TYR A 84 -6.23 -4.23 25.89
CA TYR A 84 -5.26 -5.31 25.74
C TYR A 84 -3.84 -4.79 26.05
N PHE A 85 -3.17 -5.42 27.02
CA PHE A 85 -1.81 -5.10 27.44
C PHE A 85 -0.88 -6.33 27.49
N GLY A 86 -1.27 -7.46 26.89
CA GLY A 86 -0.44 -8.69 26.88
C GLY A 86 -0.48 -9.48 28.18
N GLU A 87 -1.62 -9.45 28.90
CA GLU A 87 -1.97 -10.26 30.09
C GLU A 87 -1.04 -10.18 31.32
N LEU A 88 0.19 -9.68 31.20
CA LEU A 88 1.22 -9.77 32.23
C LEU A 88 1.32 -8.46 33.05
N PRO A 89 1.70 -8.54 34.35
CA PRO A 89 1.94 -7.35 35.18
C PRO A 89 3.04 -6.44 34.64
N LEU A 90 4.13 -7.03 34.12
CA LEU A 90 5.25 -6.29 33.54
C LEU A 90 4.83 -5.51 32.29
N SER A 91 4.05 -6.14 31.42
CA SER A 91 3.55 -5.47 30.21
C SER A 91 2.52 -4.41 30.55
N LEU A 92 1.67 -4.63 31.56
CA LEU A 92 0.77 -3.60 32.09
C LEU A 92 1.52 -2.36 32.58
N ALA A 93 2.61 -2.53 33.34
CA ALA A 93 3.43 -1.43 33.83
C ALA A 93 4.05 -0.62 32.68
N ALA A 94 4.55 -1.31 31.64
CA ALA A 94 5.08 -0.67 30.45
C ALA A 94 3.99 0.10 29.68
N CYS A 95 2.81 -0.50 29.51
CA CYS A 95 1.67 0.05 28.79
C CYS A 95 1.04 1.28 29.48
N THR A 96 1.10 1.34 30.80
CA THR A 96 0.57 2.46 31.62
C THR A 96 1.56 3.62 31.78
N ASN A 97 2.70 3.57 31.08
CA ASN A 97 3.79 4.55 31.10
C ASN A 97 4.41 4.74 32.50
N GLN A 98 4.76 3.63 33.16
CA GLN A 98 5.33 3.63 34.51
C GLN A 98 6.72 2.98 34.54
N PRO A 99 7.78 3.71 34.15
CA PRO A 99 9.14 3.15 34.13
C PRO A 99 9.60 2.72 35.53
N ASP A 100 9.21 3.43 36.59
CA ASP A 100 9.64 3.12 37.96
C ASP A 100 9.21 1.72 38.42
N ILE A 101 7.99 1.31 38.05
CA ILE A 101 7.48 -0.04 38.34
C ILE A 101 8.18 -1.06 37.45
N VAL A 102 8.46 -0.74 36.19
CA VAL A 102 9.23 -1.61 35.30
C VAL A 102 10.64 -1.85 35.86
N HIS A 103 11.32 -0.80 36.33
CA HIS A 103 12.62 -0.91 37.00
C HIS A 103 12.55 -1.87 38.19
N TYR A 104 11.61 -1.63 39.11
CA TYR A 104 11.38 -2.49 40.26
C TYR A 104 11.15 -3.94 39.85
N LEU A 105 10.13 -4.23 39.03
CA LEU A 105 9.80 -5.60 38.59
C LEU A 105 10.97 -6.34 37.93
N THR A 106 11.86 -5.64 37.22
CA THR A 106 13.04 -6.26 36.58
C THR A 106 14.22 -6.49 37.52
N GLU A 107 14.41 -5.65 38.54
CA GLU A 107 15.62 -5.63 39.39
C GLU A 107 15.41 -6.24 40.79
N ASN A 108 14.17 -6.60 41.14
CA ASN A 108 13.82 -7.09 42.47
C ASN A 108 14.65 -8.28 42.98
N PRO A 109 14.93 -8.33 44.30
CA PRO A 109 15.68 -9.44 44.91
C PRO A 109 14.85 -10.71 45.07
N HIS A 110 13.52 -10.60 45.23
CA HIS A 110 12.65 -11.75 45.53
C HIS A 110 12.32 -12.59 44.30
N LYS A 111 11.61 -12.00 43.33
CA LYS A 111 11.20 -12.66 42.07
C LYS A 111 11.24 -11.64 40.94
N LYS A 112 12.23 -11.78 40.06
CA LYS A 112 12.39 -10.93 38.88
C LYS A 112 11.38 -11.28 37.81
N ALA A 113 10.81 -10.26 37.16
CA ALA A 113 9.94 -10.46 36.02
C ALA A 113 10.79 -10.75 34.76
N ASP A 114 10.67 -11.95 34.21
CA ASP A 114 11.25 -12.31 32.91
C ASP A 114 10.58 -11.50 31.77
N LEU A 115 11.40 -10.73 31.06
CA LEU A 115 11.01 -9.92 29.89
C LEU A 115 10.59 -10.76 28.68
N ARG A 116 11.09 -12.00 28.59
CA ARG A 116 10.85 -12.93 27.48
C ARG A 116 9.52 -13.66 27.61
N ARG A 117 8.87 -13.56 28.78
CA ARG A 117 7.62 -14.26 29.03
C ARG A 117 6.54 -13.79 28.06
N GLN A 118 5.89 -14.76 27.44
CA GLN A 118 4.78 -14.54 26.52
C GLN A 118 3.43 -14.75 27.21
N ASP A 119 2.41 -14.07 26.68
CA ASP A 119 1.01 -14.26 27.05
C ASP A 119 0.36 -15.48 26.37
N SER A 120 -0.97 -15.62 26.48
CA SER A 120 -1.71 -16.69 25.79
C SER A 120 -1.62 -16.67 24.25
N ARG A 121 -1.31 -15.50 23.65
CA ARG A 121 -1.17 -15.29 22.19
C ARG A 121 0.28 -15.42 21.70
N GLY A 122 1.22 -15.72 22.60
CA GLY A 122 2.65 -15.70 22.27
C GLY A 122 3.24 -14.29 22.21
N ASN A 123 2.49 -13.25 22.61
CA ASN A 123 2.97 -11.88 22.57
C ASN A 123 3.84 -11.58 23.80
N THR A 124 4.99 -10.95 23.54
CA THR A 124 5.89 -10.40 24.58
C THR A 124 5.47 -8.98 24.98
N VAL A 125 6.17 -8.38 25.94
CA VAL A 125 5.95 -6.97 26.32
C VAL A 125 6.07 -6.00 25.14
N LEU A 126 6.98 -6.26 24.19
CA LEU A 126 7.15 -5.41 23.01
C LEU A 126 5.93 -5.48 22.07
N HIS A 127 5.35 -6.67 21.90
CA HIS A 127 4.14 -6.86 21.11
C HIS A 127 2.95 -6.13 21.74
N ALA A 128 2.81 -6.17 23.07
CA ALA A 128 1.77 -5.43 23.78
C ALA A 128 1.90 -3.91 23.59
N LEU A 129 3.12 -3.37 23.65
CA LEU A 129 3.38 -1.93 23.38
C LEU A 129 2.99 -1.54 21.94
N VAL A 130 3.32 -2.39 20.96
CA VAL A 130 2.91 -2.19 19.57
C VAL A 130 1.39 -2.21 19.42
N HIS A 131 0.69 -3.06 20.17
CA HIS A 131 -0.77 -3.15 20.11
C HIS A 131 -1.46 -1.87 20.64
N ILE A 132 -0.96 -1.28 21.73
CA ILE A 132 -1.51 -0.04 22.34
C ILE A 132 -1.06 1.22 21.59
N ALA A 133 -0.05 1.12 20.75
CA ALA A 133 0.43 2.24 19.97
C ALA A 133 -0.67 2.87 19.13
N ASP A 134 -0.90 4.17 19.31
CA ASP A 134 -1.71 4.98 18.40
C ASP A 134 -0.83 5.98 17.67
N ASN A 135 -1.30 6.47 16.53
CA ASN A 135 -0.55 7.42 15.70
C ASN A 135 -0.57 8.87 16.27
N THR A 136 -0.92 9.04 17.54
CA THR A 136 -0.87 10.35 18.22
C THR A 136 0.56 10.65 18.71
N LYS A 137 0.93 11.94 18.72
CA LYS A 137 2.30 12.37 19.07
C LYS A 137 2.70 12.02 20.51
N ASP A 138 1.78 12.15 21.46
CA ASP A 138 2.08 11.88 22.87
C ASP A 138 2.23 10.38 23.14
N ASN A 139 1.35 9.56 22.56
CA ASN A 139 1.41 8.11 22.70
C ASN A 139 2.71 7.56 22.10
N THR A 140 3.02 7.99 20.88
CA THR A 140 4.30 7.61 20.23
C THR A 140 5.51 8.02 21.05
N ARG A 141 5.54 9.22 21.64
CA ARG A 141 6.70 9.71 22.42
C ARG A 141 7.00 8.86 23.66
N PHE A 142 6.00 8.44 24.41
CA PHE A 142 6.26 7.60 25.59
C PHE A 142 6.58 6.16 25.20
N LEU A 143 5.90 5.63 24.18
CA LEU A 143 6.12 4.27 23.71
C LEU A 143 7.54 4.07 23.19
N THR A 144 8.07 5.02 22.42
CA THR A 144 9.46 4.92 21.93
C THR A 144 10.47 4.91 23.07
N LYS A 145 10.28 5.77 24.08
CA LYS A 145 11.11 5.78 25.30
C LYS A 145 11.01 4.47 26.08
N MET A 146 9.80 3.94 26.28
CA MET A 146 9.58 2.69 27.01
C MET A 146 10.17 1.50 26.25
N TYR A 147 10.01 1.49 24.92
CA TYR A 147 10.55 0.46 24.04
C TYR A 147 12.09 0.42 24.11
N ASP A 148 12.76 1.59 24.01
CA ASP A 148 14.21 1.69 24.13
C ASP A 148 14.70 1.28 25.53
N LEU A 149 14.00 1.70 26.59
CA LEU A 149 14.30 1.32 27.97
C LEU A 149 14.27 -0.20 28.16
N LEU A 150 13.22 -0.86 27.67
CA LEU A 150 13.07 -2.32 27.77
C LEU A 150 14.14 -3.07 26.98
N LEU A 151 14.52 -2.58 25.80
CA LEU A 151 15.58 -3.18 25.01
C LEU A 151 16.93 -3.07 25.70
N ILE A 152 17.32 -1.87 26.17
CA ILE A 152 18.58 -1.66 26.87
C ILE A 152 18.63 -2.53 28.13
N LYS A 153 17.53 -2.59 28.89
CA LYS A 153 17.42 -3.48 30.06
C LYS A 153 17.54 -4.96 29.69
N SER A 154 16.91 -5.38 28.60
CA SER A 154 17.00 -6.77 28.14
C SER A 154 18.42 -7.15 27.77
N ALA A 155 19.17 -6.26 27.10
CA ALA A 155 20.57 -6.49 26.76
C ALA A 155 21.46 -6.61 28.01
N LYS A 156 21.20 -5.82 29.06
CA LYS A 156 21.95 -5.87 30.32
C LYS A 156 21.66 -7.11 31.16
N LEU A 157 20.40 -7.56 31.17
CA LEU A 157 19.98 -8.72 31.96
C LEU A 157 20.26 -10.05 31.23
N TYR A 158 20.11 -10.05 29.90
CA TYR A 158 20.17 -11.23 29.04
C TYR A 158 20.93 -10.89 27.75
N PRO A 159 22.27 -10.83 27.78
CA PRO A 159 23.07 -10.49 26.61
C PRO A 159 22.91 -11.49 25.46
N ASP A 160 22.65 -12.77 25.79
CA ASP A 160 22.59 -13.88 24.84
C ASP A 160 21.36 -13.84 23.91
N CYS A 161 20.32 -13.09 24.26
CA CYS A 161 19.01 -13.16 23.61
C CYS A 161 18.45 -11.78 23.28
N SER A 162 18.24 -11.50 21.99
CA SER A 162 17.57 -10.27 21.57
C SER A 162 16.05 -10.40 21.75
N LEU A 163 15.42 -9.50 22.51
CA LEU A 163 13.98 -9.53 22.73
C LEU A 163 13.14 -9.38 21.44
N GLU A 164 13.73 -8.80 20.38
CA GLU A 164 13.05 -8.59 19.09
C GLU A 164 12.95 -9.84 18.20
N THR A 165 13.77 -10.87 18.43
CA THR A 165 13.74 -12.12 17.64
C THR A 165 12.69 -13.09 18.15
N VAL A 166 12.13 -12.85 19.34
CA VAL A 166 11.05 -13.68 19.88
C VAL A 166 9.78 -13.44 19.07
N LEU A 167 9.30 -14.49 18.41
CA LEU A 167 8.10 -14.48 17.58
C LEU A 167 6.85 -14.84 18.39
N ASN A 168 5.70 -14.32 17.97
CA ASN A 168 4.41 -14.72 18.53
C ASN A 168 3.87 -16.01 17.88
N ASN A 169 2.67 -16.46 18.28
CA ASN A 169 2.04 -17.67 17.73
C ASN A 169 1.73 -17.56 16.23
N ASP A 170 1.60 -16.33 15.69
CA ASP A 170 1.42 -16.06 14.26
C ASP A 170 2.77 -16.04 13.50
N GLY A 171 3.90 -16.25 14.17
CA GLY A 171 5.25 -16.14 13.58
C GLY A 171 5.70 -14.70 13.31
N MET A 172 5.16 -13.72 14.03
CA MET A 172 5.41 -12.29 13.81
C MET A 172 6.33 -11.73 14.90
N SER A 173 7.32 -10.94 14.48
CA SER A 173 8.11 -10.08 15.38
C SER A 173 7.38 -8.76 15.71
N PRO A 174 7.84 -7.97 16.71
CA PRO A 174 7.21 -6.69 17.04
C PRO A 174 7.17 -5.72 15.85
N LEU A 175 8.21 -5.73 14.99
CA LEU A 175 8.25 -4.91 13.78
C LEU A 175 7.21 -5.37 12.74
N MET A 176 7.11 -6.69 12.54
CA MET A 176 6.12 -7.29 11.64
C MET A 176 4.69 -7.00 12.12
N MET A 177 4.46 -7.06 13.43
CA MET A 177 3.18 -6.72 14.04
C MET A 177 2.84 -5.24 13.83
N ALA A 178 3.80 -4.32 13.98
CA ALA A 178 3.59 -2.90 13.75
C ALA A 178 3.16 -2.62 12.29
N ALA A 179 3.74 -3.34 11.33
CA ALA A 179 3.36 -3.28 9.92
C ALA A 179 1.94 -3.82 9.66
N LYS A 180 1.56 -4.94 10.29
CA LYS A 180 0.22 -5.53 10.20
C LYS A 180 -0.85 -4.60 10.79
N LEU A 181 -0.60 -4.01 11.95
CA LEU A 181 -1.52 -3.10 12.65
C LEU A 181 -1.50 -1.65 12.13
N GLY A 182 -0.56 -1.29 11.25
CA GLY A 182 -0.51 0.05 10.66
C GLY A 182 -0.09 1.16 11.63
N LYS A 183 0.76 0.85 12.61
CA LYS A 183 1.24 1.78 13.65
C LYS A 183 2.51 2.50 13.21
N ILE A 184 2.39 3.72 12.67
CA ILE A 184 3.46 4.43 11.95
C ILE A 184 4.59 4.87 12.88
N GLY A 185 4.26 5.48 14.02
CA GLY A 185 5.27 6.09 14.89
C GLY A 185 6.26 5.07 15.48
N VAL A 186 5.74 3.96 16.01
CA VAL A 186 6.58 2.86 16.52
C VAL A 186 7.36 2.18 15.39
N PHE A 187 6.73 1.97 14.24
CA PHE A 187 7.39 1.41 13.06
C PHE A 187 8.58 2.26 12.59
N GLN A 188 8.39 3.58 12.47
CA GLN A 188 9.45 4.51 12.10
C GLN A 188 10.58 4.54 13.13
N HIS A 189 10.24 4.49 14.42
CA HIS A 189 11.21 4.47 15.51
C HIS A 189 12.08 3.22 15.48
N ILE A 190 11.48 2.03 15.37
CA ILE A 190 12.22 0.75 15.33
C ILE A 190 13.22 0.77 14.17
N ILE A 191 12.81 1.23 12.98
CA ILE A 191 13.67 1.26 11.79
C ILE A 191 14.81 2.29 11.91
N ARG A 192 14.54 3.46 12.49
CA ARG A 192 15.51 4.57 12.62
C ARG A 192 16.31 4.52 13.92
N ARG A 193 16.20 3.44 14.69
CA ARG A 193 16.78 3.33 16.03
C ARG A 193 18.31 3.32 15.99
N GLU A 194 18.90 4.24 16.74
CA GLU A 194 20.34 4.36 17.03
C GLU A 194 20.49 4.35 18.56
N ILE A 195 21.04 3.26 19.12
CA ILE A 195 21.30 3.13 20.57
C ILE A 195 22.73 3.60 20.83
N LYS A 196 22.88 4.54 21.77
CA LYS A 196 24.19 5.09 22.16
C LYS A 196 24.93 4.27 23.21
N ASP A 197 24.23 3.37 23.91
CA ASP A 197 24.83 2.49 24.91
C ASP A 197 25.66 1.40 24.20
N GLU A 198 26.95 1.29 24.51
CA GLU A 198 27.89 0.43 23.79
C GLU A 198 27.53 -1.07 23.95
N GLU A 199 27.07 -1.48 25.13
CA GLU A 199 26.65 -2.87 25.40
C GLU A 199 25.45 -3.29 24.53
N ALA A 200 24.51 -2.36 24.31
CA ALA A 200 23.30 -2.58 23.52
C ALA A 200 23.43 -2.09 22.07
N ARG A 201 24.63 -1.67 21.63
CA ARG A 201 24.86 -1.07 20.31
C ARG A 201 24.53 -2.04 19.17
N HIS A 202 24.80 -3.33 19.37
CA HIS A 202 24.45 -4.40 18.43
C HIS A 202 22.92 -4.44 18.16
N LEU A 203 22.06 -3.99 19.06
CA LEU A 203 20.60 -3.94 18.81
C LEU A 203 20.15 -2.75 17.94
N SER A 204 21.05 -1.84 17.57
CA SER A 204 20.73 -0.71 16.69
C SER A 204 20.40 -1.19 15.28
N ARG A 205 19.57 -0.40 14.58
CA ARG A 205 19.20 -0.69 13.18
C ARG A 205 19.68 0.38 12.20
N LYS A 206 19.85 1.61 12.67
CA LYS A 206 20.50 2.70 11.94
C LYS A 206 21.92 2.87 12.48
N PHE A 207 22.87 2.86 11.57
CA PHE A 207 24.27 3.14 11.85
C PHE A 207 24.76 4.27 10.96
N LYS A 208 25.74 5.03 11.42
CA LYS A 208 26.42 6.04 10.60
C LYS A 208 27.72 5.43 10.11
N ASP A 209 27.80 5.23 8.79
CA ASP A 209 28.98 4.69 8.14
C ASP A 209 30.12 5.71 8.23
N TRP A 210 29.95 6.84 7.55
CA TRP A 210 30.86 7.97 7.56
C TRP A 210 30.07 9.27 7.49
N ALA A 211 30.68 10.37 7.93
CA ALA A 211 30.08 11.70 7.84
C ALA A 211 31.13 12.71 7.39
N TYR A 212 30.91 13.32 6.23
CA TYR A 212 31.77 14.35 5.65
C TYR A 212 31.00 15.66 5.54
N GLY A 213 31.13 16.50 6.57
CA GLY A 213 30.41 17.77 6.66
C GLY A 213 28.88 17.57 6.61
N PRO A 214 28.16 18.15 5.63
CA PRO A 214 26.70 18.02 5.51
C PRO A 214 26.25 16.68 4.89
N VAL A 215 27.16 15.91 4.28
CA VAL A 215 26.85 14.62 3.65
C VAL A 215 27.23 13.51 4.61
N TYR A 216 26.31 12.61 4.90
CA TYR A 216 26.58 11.45 5.73
C TYR A 216 25.91 10.22 5.13
N SER A 217 26.62 9.10 5.25
CA SER A 217 26.16 7.81 4.81
C SER A 217 25.58 7.07 6.02
N SER A 218 24.31 6.68 5.90
CA SER A 218 23.62 5.90 6.92
C SER A 218 23.39 4.47 6.43
N LEU A 219 23.63 3.50 7.31
CA LEU A 219 23.41 2.09 7.07
C LEU A 219 22.17 1.64 7.82
N TYR A 220 21.22 1.04 7.09
CA TYR A 220 20.01 0.46 7.66
C TYR A 220 20.05 -1.06 7.58
N ASP A 221 19.79 -1.74 8.69
CA ASP A 221 19.71 -3.21 8.74
C ASP A 221 18.49 -3.75 7.95
N LEU A 222 18.74 -4.71 7.04
CA LEU A 222 17.73 -5.33 6.18
C LEU A 222 17.17 -6.66 6.71
N SER A 223 17.65 -7.16 7.85
CA SER A 223 17.40 -8.54 8.31
C SER A 223 15.92 -8.98 8.33
N SER A 224 14.99 -8.08 8.66
CA SER A 224 13.54 -8.33 8.66
C SER A 224 12.76 -7.59 7.56
N LEU A 225 13.45 -6.74 6.77
CA LEU A 225 12.84 -5.87 5.75
C LEU A 225 12.91 -6.46 4.34
N ASP A 226 13.97 -7.21 4.04
CA ASP A 226 14.17 -7.78 2.71
C ASP A 226 13.40 -9.11 2.56
N THR A 227 13.07 -9.47 1.33
CA THR A 227 12.22 -10.63 1.04
C THR A 227 13.01 -11.89 0.68
N CYS A 228 14.34 -11.82 0.64
CA CYS A 228 15.20 -12.93 0.21
C CYS A 228 15.16 -14.19 1.13
N GLY A 229 14.65 -14.06 2.36
CA GLY A 229 14.50 -15.18 3.32
C GLY A 229 13.27 -16.06 3.06
N GLU A 230 13.20 -17.19 3.77
CA GLU A 230 12.03 -18.09 3.78
C GLU A 230 10.89 -17.55 4.67
N GLU A 231 11.22 -16.65 5.59
CA GLU A 231 10.27 -16.02 6.52
C GLU A 231 9.49 -14.86 5.88
N PRO A 232 8.24 -14.61 6.30
CA PRO A 232 7.44 -13.51 5.80
C PRO A 232 8.11 -12.17 6.11
N SER A 233 8.41 -11.41 5.05
CA SER A 233 9.10 -10.13 5.20
C SER A 233 8.16 -9.01 5.63
N VAL A 234 8.68 -8.00 6.32
CA VAL A 234 7.92 -6.78 6.64
C VAL A 234 7.35 -6.13 5.38
N LEU A 235 8.08 -6.16 4.26
CA LEU A 235 7.63 -5.57 3.00
C LEU A 235 6.45 -6.36 2.40
N GLU A 236 6.48 -7.70 2.50
CA GLU A 236 5.36 -8.56 2.08
C GLU A 236 4.13 -8.35 2.96
N ILE A 237 4.31 -8.19 4.28
CA ILE A 237 3.21 -7.91 5.21
C ILE A 237 2.56 -6.56 4.89
N LEU A 238 3.35 -5.52 4.60
CA LEU A 238 2.83 -4.19 4.24
C LEU A 238 2.05 -4.19 2.91
N VAL A 239 2.44 -5.05 1.97
CA VAL A 239 1.85 -5.09 0.62
C VAL A 239 0.68 -6.08 0.52
N TYR A 240 0.74 -7.25 1.14
CA TYR A 240 -0.29 -8.27 0.98
C TYR A 240 -1.21 -8.41 2.20
N ASN A 241 -0.68 -8.28 3.42
CA ASN A 241 -1.43 -8.61 4.64
C ASN A 241 -2.08 -7.38 5.31
N SER A 242 -1.46 -6.19 5.20
CA SER A 242 -1.94 -4.97 5.84
C SER A 242 -3.11 -4.36 5.05
N ARG A 243 -4.27 -4.22 5.71
CA ARG A 243 -5.49 -3.61 5.15
C ARG A 243 -5.73 -2.17 5.62
N ASN A 244 -4.81 -1.62 6.40
CA ASN A 244 -4.96 -0.29 6.99
C ASN A 244 -4.66 0.82 5.97
N GLU A 245 -5.40 1.92 6.01
CA GLU A 245 -5.19 3.10 5.15
C GLU A 245 -3.77 3.71 5.32
N ASN A 246 -3.22 3.58 6.53
CA ASN A 246 -1.90 4.11 6.91
C ASN A 246 -0.72 3.41 6.22
N ARG A 247 -0.95 2.26 5.56
CA ARG A 247 0.11 1.49 4.87
C ARG A 247 0.86 2.32 3.82
N HIS A 248 0.18 3.26 3.16
CA HIS A 248 0.81 4.10 2.14
C HIS A 248 1.88 5.02 2.73
N GLU A 249 1.66 5.50 3.95
CA GLU A 249 2.61 6.36 4.67
C GLU A 249 3.78 5.54 5.23
N MET A 250 3.53 4.29 5.63
CA MET A 250 4.59 3.36 6.04
C MET A 250 5.58 3.06 4.89
N LEU A 251 5.08 2.90 3.66
CA LEU A 251 5.94 2.75 2.47
C LEU A 251 6.67 4.06 2.09
N ALA A 252 6.23 5.20 2.63
CA ALA A 252 6.91 6.48 2.45
C ALA A 252 8.14 6.65 3.33
N VAL A 253 8.33 5.79 4.33
CA VAL A 253 9.50 5.79 5.21
C VAL A 253 10.79 5.58 4.39
N GLU A 254 11.79 6.40 4.70
CA GLU A 254 13.01 6.62 3.90
C GLU A 254 13.75 5.34 3.46
N PRO A 255 14.16 4.43 4.36
CA PRO A 255 14.87 3.20 3.97
C PRO A 255 14.05 2.31 3.05
N ILE A 256 12.73 2.18 3.28
CA ILE A 256 11.85 1.37 2.43
C ILE A 256 11.70 2.00 1.05
N ASN A 257 11.52 3.32 1.00
CA ASN A 257 11.44 4.07 -0.25
C ASN A 257 12.72 3.98 -1.06
N ALA A 258 13.88 4.08 -0.41
CA ALA A 258 15.18 3.95 -1.07
C ALA A 258 15.44 2.50 -1.52
N LEU A 259 15.09 1.51 -0.69
CA LEU A 259 15.19 0.08 -1.02
C LEU A 259 14.35 -0.29 -2.24
N LEU A 260 13.08 0.12 -2.30
CA LEU A 260 12.21 -0.12 -3.45
C LEU A 260 12.77 0.52 -4.73
N ARG A 261 13.35 1.73 -4.62
CA ARG A 261 13.99 2.40 -5.76
C ARG A 261 15.22 1.63 -6.25
N ALA A 262 16.05 1.14 -5.34
CA ALA A 262 17.22 0.34 -5.68
C ALA A 262 16.82 -0.99 -6.36
N LYS A 263 15.80 -1.69 -5.84
CA LYS A 263 15.26 -2.90 -6.48
C LYS A 263 14.71 -2.61 -7.88
N TRP A 264 14.01 -1.49 -8.06
CA TRP A 264 13.50 -1.07 -9.35
C TRP A 264 14.60 -0.84 -10.38
N GLN A 265 15.65 -0.12 -10.00
CA GLN A 265 16.78 0.16 -10.89
C GLN A 265 17.62 -1.10 -11.21
N LYS A 266 17.77 -2.03 -10.26
CA LYS A 266 18.64 -3.20 -10.42
C LYS A 266 18.04 -4.28 -11.32
N PHE A 267 16.77 -4.64 -11.11
CA PHE A 267 16.16 -5.76 -11.87
C PHE A 267 14.72 -5.51 -12.30
N ALA A 268 13.93 -4.79 -11.50
CA ALA A 268 12.49 -4.76 -11.73
C ALA A 268 12.15 -3.98 -13.01
N ALA A 269 12.86 -2.89 -13.32
CA ALA A 269 12.63 -2.13 -14.55
C ALA A 269 12.87 -2.98 -15.80
N VAL A 270 14.00 -3.71 -15.86
CA VAL A 270 14.34 -4.57 -17.02
C VAL A 270 13.29 -5.66 -17.20
N THR A 271 12.96 -6.36 -16.11
CA THR A 271 11.98 -7.46 -16.13
C THR A 271 10.59 -6.96 -16.47
N PHE A 272 10.21 -5.80 -15.95
CA PHE A 272 8.96 -5.14 -16.27
C PHE A 272 8.88 -4.82 -17.77
N TYR A 273 9.88 -4.18 -18.36
CA TYR A 273 9.87 -3.89 -19.80
C TYR A 273 9.84 -5.16 -20.66
N ILE A 274 10.55 -6.22 -20.28
CA ILE A 274 10.47 -7.53 -20.95
C ILE A 274 9.05 -8.10 -20.86
N SER A 275 8.39 -7.99 -19.71
CA SER A 275 6.99 -8.44 -19.54
C SER A 275 6.01 -7.63 -20.38
N VAL A 276 6.22 -6.33 -20.52
CA VAL A 276 5.40 -5.44 -21.38
C VAL A 276 5.56 -5.84 -22.84
N VAL A 277 6.80 -5.99 -23.30
CA VAL A 277 7.10 -6.34 -24.70
C VAL A 277 6.56 -7.73 -25.04
N SER A 278 6.76 -8.73 -24.17
CA SER A 278 6.21 -10.08 -24.39
C SER A 278 4.69 -10.12 -24.42
N TYR A 279 4.01 -9.33 -23.57
CA TYR A 279 2.55 -9.20 -23.62
C TYR A 279 2.08 -8.55 -24.93
N LEU A 280 2.72 -7.45 -25.35
CA LEU A 280 2.38 -6.78 -26.62
C LEU A 280 2.59 -7.69 -27.83
N ILE A 281 3.68 -8.48 -27.85
CA ILE A 281 3.91 -9.48 -28.90
C ILE A 281 2.77 -10.51 -28.92
N THR A 282 2.37 -11.03 -27.75
CA THR A 282 1.26 -11.99 -27.65
C THR A 282 -0.06 -11.38 -28.14
N MET A 283 -0.32 -10.10 -27.83
CA MET A 283 -1.50 -9.39 -28.31
C MET A 283 -1.48 -9.15 -29.82
N ILE A 284 -0.31 -8.83 -30.40
CA ILE A 284 -0.16 -8.69 -31.84
C ILE A 284 -0.42 -10.04 -32.53
N ILE A 285 0.16 -11.13 -32.02
CA ILE A 285 -0.12 -12.48 -32.53
C ILE A 285 -1.63 -12.79 -32.45
N PHE A 286 -2.28 -12.47 -31.33
CA PHE A 286 -3.71 -12.68 -31.17
C PHE A 286 -4.55 -11.83 -32.14
N THR A 287 -4.18 -10.57 -32.41
CA THR A 287 -4.83 -9.76 -33.44
C THR A 287 -4.68 -10.36 -34.84
N LEU A 288 -3.51 -10.91 -35.18
CA LEU A 288 -3.28 -11.54 -36.48
C LEU A 288 -4.11 -12.81 -36.62
N VAL A 289 -4.19 -13.65 -35.58
CA VAL A 289 -5.04 -14.85 -35.55
C VAL A 289 -6.51 -14.47 -35.72
N ALA A 290 -6.97 -13.44 -35.01
CA ALA A 290 -8.36 -12.99 -35.11
C ALA A 290 -8.66 -12.35 -36.47
N TYR A 291 -7.73 -11.62 -37.09
CA TYR A 291 -7.96 -10.98 -38.38
C TYR A 291 -7.94 -11.97 -39.56
N TYR A 292 -7.01 -12.92 -39.54
CA TYR A 292 -6.88 -13.94 -40.59
C TYR A 292 -7.72 -15.20 -40.33
N HIS A 293 -8.79 -15.10 -39.53
CA HIS A 293 -9.69 -16.21 -39.35
C HIS A 293 -10.49 -16.46 -40.65
N PRO A 294 -10.64 -17.71 -41.11
CA PRO A 294 -11.45 -18.01 -42.27
C PRO A 294 -12.93 -17.87 -41.91
N THR A 295 -13.74 -17.40 -42.85
CA THR A 295 -15.18 -17.14 -42.69
C THR A 295 -16.04 -18.27 -43.27
N GLU A 296 -15.49 -19.08 -44.17
CA GLU A 296 -16.22 -20.11 -44.90
C GLU A 296 -15.94 -21.52 -44.33
N GLY A 297 -17.00 -22.18 -43.87
CA GLY A 297 -16.94 -23.57 -43.39
C GLY A 297 -17.52 -23.78 -41.98
N ALA A 298 -17.41 -25.02 -41.50
CA ALA A 298 -17.64 -25.36 -40.09
C ALA A 298 -16.27 -25.54 -39.41
N PRO A 299 -16.04 -24.95 -38.22
CA PRO A 299 -14.83 -25.20 -37.47
C PRO A 299 -14.78 -26.68 -37.02
N PRO A 300 -13.60 -27.29 -36.85
CA PRO A 300 -12.26 -26.77 -37.15
C PRO A 300 -11.92 -26.79 -38.66
N TYR A 301 -11.10 -25.83 -39.09
CA TYR A 301 -10.71 -25.69 -40.50
C TYR A 301 -9.51 -26.56 -40.88
N PRO A 302 -9.41 -27.03 -42.14
CA PRO A 302 -8.24 -27.79 -42.60
C PRO A 302 -7.00 -26.90 -42.71
N TYR A 303 -5.88 -27.34 -42.15
CA TYR A 303 -4.60 -26.62 -42.18
C TYR A 303 -3.69 -27.15 -43.31
N ASN A 304 -3.99 -26.77 -44.56
CA ASN A 304 -3.25 -27.28 -45.73
C ASN A 304 -2.23 -26.28 -46.29
N THR A 305 -2.47 -24.98 -46.13
CA THR A 305 -1.62 -23.91 -46.69
C THR A 305 -0.52 -23.50 -45.71
N SER A 306 0.63 -23.04 -46.21
CA SER A 306 1.69 -22.48 -45.36
C SER A 306 1.23 -21.30 -44.48
N SER A 307 0.30 -20.48 -44.97
CA SER A 307 -0.36 -19.41 -44.19
C SER A 307 -1.22 -19.96 -43.05
N ASP A 308 -1.90 -21.08 -43.26
CA ASP A 308 -2.74 -21.72 -42.25
C ASP A 308 -1.88 -22.37 -41.14
N PHE A 309 -0.72 -22.93 -41.49
CA PHE A 309 0.26 -23.40 -40.51
C PHE A 309 0.82 -22.27 -39.63
N LEU A 310 1.08 -21.09 -40.20
CA LEU A 310 1.46 -19.91 -39.42
C LEU A 310 0.36 -19.47 -38.46
N ARG A 311 -0.91 -19.49 -38.91
CA ARG A 311 -2.07 -19.21 -38.05
C ARG A 311 -2.19 -20.21 -36.91
N LEU A 312 -2.06 -21.51 -37.21
CA LEU A 312 -2.06 -22.57 -36.20
C LEU A 312 -0.97 -22.34 -35.14
N GLY A 313 0.23 -21.94 -35.56
CA GLY A 313 1.30 -21.55 -34.64
C GLY A 313 0.87 -20.41 -33.71
N GLY A 314 0.19 -19.39 -34.26
CA GLY A 314 -0.40 -18.29 -33.48
C GLY A 314 -1.47 -18.76 -32.49
N GLU A 315 -2.40 -19.63 -32.91
CA GLU A 315 -3.46 -20.21 -32.07
C GLU A 315 -2.87 -21.03 -30.90
N VAL A 316 -1.81 -21.80 -31.15
CA VAL A 316 -1.10 -22.55 -30.11
C VAL A 316 -0.43 -21.61 -29.11
N VAL A 317 0.22 -20.54 -29.57
CA VAL A 317 0.86 -19.54 -28.68
C VAL A 317 -0.17 -18.79 -27.83
N THR A 318 -1.31 -18.39 -28.41
CA THR A 318 -2.37 -17.69 -27.67
C THR A 318 -3.07 -18.60 -26.66
N LEU A 319 -3.30 -19.87 -27.01
CA LEU A 319 -3.84 -20.86 -26.07
C LEU A 319 -2.84 -21.18 -24.94
N ALA A 320 -1.57 -21.42 -25.28
CA ALA A 320 -0.53 -21.71 -24.29
C ALA A 320 -0.34 -20.56 -23.31
N SER A 321 -0.32 -19.31 -23.80
CA SER A 321 -0.26 -18.13 -22.94
C SER A 321 -1.52 -17.98 -22.06
N GLY A 322 -2.72 -18.21 -22.61
CA GLY A 322 -3.97 -18.21 -21.85
C GLY A 322 -3.98 -19.22 -20.71
N ILE A 323 -3.52 -20.45 -20.96
CA ILE A 323 -3.39 -21.50 -19.93
C ILE A 323 -2.32 -21.12 -18.89
N PHE A 324 -1.17 -20.61 -19.33
CA PHE A 324 -0.11 -20.17 -18.42
C PHE A 324 -0.59 -19.06 -17.47
N PHE A 325 -1.31 -18.06 -17.99
CA PHE A 325 -1.89 -17.00 -17.17
C PHE A 325 -2.99 -17.53 -16.26
N PHE A 326 -3.84 -18.45 -16.71
CA PHE A 326 -4.85 -19.09 -15.88
C PHE A 326 -4.21 -19.82 -14.68
N LEU A 327 -3.21 -20.68 -14.93
CA LEU A 327 -2.51 -21.41 -13.88
C LEU A 327 -1.77 -20.48 -12.91
N THR A 328 -1.13 -19.42 -13.42
CA THR A 328 -0.42 -18.43 -12.61
C THR A 328 -1.39 -17.67 -11.69
N ASN A 329 -2.54 -17.25 -12.22
CA ASN A 329 -3.56 -16.56 -11.44
C ASN A 329 -4.19 -17.47 -10.38
N VAL A 330 -4.45 -18.73 -10.71
CA VAL A 330 -4.97 -19.73 -9.75
C VAL A 330 -3.95 -19.96 -8.64
N LYS A 331 -2.66 -20.15 -8.97
CA LYS A 331 -1.57 -20.27 -8.00
C LYS A 331 -1.48 -19.03 -7.09
N ASP A 332 -1.56 -17.83 -7.66
CA ASP A 332 -1.49 -16.58 -6.89
C ASP A 332 -2.70 -16.41 -5.96
N LEU A 333 -3.90 -16.80 -6.41
CA LEU A 333 -5.11 -16.80 -5.58
C LEU A 333 -4.98 -17.74 -4.36
N PHE A 334 -4.43 -18.95 -4.57
CA PHE A 334 -4.14 -19.89 -3.48
C PHE A 334 -3.06 -19.38 -2.53
N LEU A 335 -1.97 -18.82 -3.07
CA LEU A 335 -0.85 -18.29 -2.30
C LEU A 335 -1.22 -17.04 -1.47
N LYS A 336 -2.14 -16.21 -1.96
CA LYS A 336 -2.63 -15.03 -1.24
C LYS A 336 -3.69 -15.36 -0.17
N LYS A 337 -3.99 -16.65 0.08
CA LYS A 337 -5.05 -17.12 1.00
C LYS A 337 -6.34 -16.31 0.82
N CYS A 338 -7.11 -16.59 -0.24
CA CYS A 338 -8.46 -16.03 -0.51
C CYS A 338 -8.73 -14.68 0.16
N PRO A 339 -8.13 -13.58 -0.32
CA PRO A 339 -8.48 -12.25 0.18
C PRO A 339 -9.98 -12.04 -0.02
N GLY A 340 -10.66 -11.52 1.00
CA GLY A 340 -12.12 -11.38 0.98
C GLY A 340 -12.60 -10.64 -0.26
N MET A 341 -13.75 -11.02 -0.82
CA MET A 341 -14.23 -10.55 -2.14
C MET A 341 -14.16 -9.03 -2.34
N LYS A 342 -14.35 -8.24 -1.27
CA LYS A 342 -14.28 -6.77 -1.32
C LYS A 342 -12.90 -6.21 -1.68
N SER A 343 -11.79 -6.84 -1.27
CA SER A 343 -10.45 -6.36 -1.63
C SER A 343 -10.03 -6.77 -3.04
N LEU A 344 -10.55 -7.89 -3.56
CA LEU A 344 -10.27 -8.34 -4.93
C LEU A 344 -10.86 -7.39 -5.97
N PHE A 345 -12.06 -6.85 -5.74
CA PHE A 345 -12.68 -5.91 -6.68
C PHE A 345 -12.05 -4.51 -6.66
N ILE A 346 -11.62 -4.02 -5.50
CA ILE A 346 -11.13 -2.64 -5.35
C ILE A 346 -9.62 -2.54 -5.61
N ASP A 347 -8.81 -3.44 -5.04
CA ASP A 347 -7.35 -3.40 -5.18
C ASP A 347 -6.83 -4.31 -6.31
N GLY A 348 -7.61 -5.33 -6.70
CA GLY A 348 -7.25 -6.37 -7.67
C GLY A 348 -8.01 -6.33 -8.99
N SER A 349 -8.66 -5.22 -9.34
CA SER A 349 -9.52 -5.10 -10.54
C SER A 349 -8.85 -5.60 -11.83
N PHE A 350 -7.58 -5.28 -12.05
CA PHE A 350 -6.86 -5.81 -13.22
C PHE A 350 -6.54 -7.29 -13.14
N GLN A 351 -6.24 -7.83 -11.96
CA GLN A 351 -6.01 -9.27 -11.81
C GLN A 351 -7.30 -10.04 -12.16
N LEU A 352 -8.46 -9.48 -11.79
CA LEU A 352 -9.76 -9.99 -12.20
C LEU A 352 -9.97 -9.88 -13.72
N LEU A 353 -9.61 -8.76 -14.35
CA LEU A 353 -9.71 -8.61 -15.82
C LEU A 353 -8.78 -9.58 -16.58
N TYR A 354 -7.56 -9.81 -16.09
CA TYR A 354 -6.64 -10.82 -16.64
C TYR A 354 -7.20 -12.25 -16.48
N PHE A 355 -7.85 -12.53 -15.36
CA PHE A 355 -8.51 -13.81 -15.13
C PHE A 355 -9.69 -14.02 -16.10
N ILE A 356 -10.56 -13.01 -16.25
CA ILE A 356 -11.68 -13.05 -17.22
C ILE A 356 -11.15 -13.27 -18.64
N TYR A 357 -10.12 -12.52 -19.06
CA TYR A 357 -9.45 -12.69 -20.35
C TYR A 357 -8.95 -14.14 -20.57
N SER A 358 -8.28 -14.70 -19.56
CA SER A 358 -7.74 -16.07 -19.64
C SER A 358 -8.86 -17.11 -19.78
N VAL A 359 -9.97 -16.95 -19.05
CA VAL A 359 -11.15 -17.83 -19.16
C VAL A 359 -11.78 -17.71 -20.54
N LEU A 360 -11.94 -16.50 -21.08
CA LEU A 360 -12.52 -16.30 -22.42
C LEU A 360 -11.69 -16.95 -23.53
N ILE A 361 -10.35 -16.94 -23.44
CA ILE A 361 -9.48 -17.66 -24.39
C ILE A 361 -9.73 -19.17 -24.34
N VAL A 362 -9.79 -19.74 -23.13
CA VAL A 362 -10.02 -21.18 -22.96
C VAL A 362 -11.42 -21.57 -23.48
N VAL A 363 -12.44 -20.76 -23.20
CA VAL A 363 -13.79 -20.96 -23.72
C VAL A 363 -13.82 -20.87 -25.25
N THR A 364 -13.09 -19.91 -25.84
CA THR A 364 -12.97 -19.77 -27.30
C THR A 364 -12.39 -21.03 -27.93
N ALA A 365 -11.31 -21.57 -27.35
CA ALA A 365 -10.70 -22.80 -27.84
C ALA A 365 -11.64 -24.02 -27.71
N ALA A 366 -12.36 -24.13 -26.59
CA ALA A 366 -13.35 -25.19 -26.38
C ALA A 366 -14.49 -25.11 -27.42
N LEU A 367 -15.01 -23.90 -27.69
CA LEU A 367 -16.06 -23.68 -28.68
C LEU A 367 -15.59 -23.99 -30.10
N TYR A 368 -14.35 -23.62 -30.45
CA TYR A 368 -13.74 -23.95 -31.74
C TYR A 368 -13.64 -25.47 -31.94
N LEU A 369 -13.17 -26.21 -30.93
CA LEU A 369 -13.08 -27.68 -30.97
C LEU A 369 -14.45 -28.36 -31.02
N SER A 370 -15.48 -27.75 -30.41
CA SER A 370 -16.85 -28.27 -30.44
C SER A 370 -17.60 -28.03 -31.75
N GLY A 371 -16.99 -27.34 -32.72
CA GLY A 371 -17.60 -27.04 -34.01
C GLY A 371 -18.65 -25.91 -34.00
N VAL A 372 -18.74 -25.15 -32.90
CA VAL A 372 -19.76 -24.10 -32.73
C VAL A 372 -19.23 -22.76 -33.27
N LYS A 373 -19.88 -22.20 -34.30
CA LYS A 373 -19.52 -20.92 -34.94
C LYS A 373 -19.52 -19.70 -33.99
N ALA A 374 -20.16 -19.81 -32.83
CA ALA A 374 -20.21 -18.74 -31.83
C ALA A 374 -18.83 -18.39 -31.23
N TYR A 375 -17.79 -19.23 -31.41
CA TYR A 375 -16.44 -18.96 -30.89
C TYR A 375 -15.89 -17.60 -31.35
N VAL A 376 -16.24 -17.13 -32.56
CA VAL A 376 -15.79 -15.83 -33.11
C VAL A 376 -16.24 -14.67 -32.22
N THR A 377 -17.47 -14.71 -31.72
CA THR A 377 -18.00 -13.65 -30.85
C THR A 377 -17.19 -13.55 -29.55
N VAL A 378 -16.95 -14.68 -28.89
CA VAL A 378 -16.17 -14.77 -27.66
C VAL A 378 -14.71 -14.36 -27.89
N MET A 379 -14.13 -14.75 -29.03
CA MET A 379 -12.78 -14.38 -29.44
C MET A 379 -12.61 -12.85 -29.54
N VAL A 380 -13.55 -12.17 -30.20
CA VAL A 380 -13.49 -10.70 -30.37
C VAL A 380 -13.64 -9.99 -29.02
N PHE A 381 -14.54 -10.45 -28.15
CA PHE A 381 -14.64 -9.92 -26.79
C PHE A 381 -13.33 -10.09 -26.00
N ALA A 382 -12.71 -11.27 -26.09
CA ALA A 382 -11.39 -11.51 -25.48
C ALA A 382 -10.32 -10.57 -26.05
N LEU A 383 -10.35 -10.28 -27.36
CA LEU A 383 -9.39 -9.39 -28.01
C LEU A 383 -9.50 -7.95 -27.49
N VAL A 384 -10.73 -7.42 -27.40
CA VAL A 384 -10.97 -6.07 -26.87
C VAL A 384 -10.52 -5.97 -25.41
N LEU A 385 -10.87 -6.96 -24.59
CA LEU A 385 -10.42 -7.03 -23.19
C LEU A 385 -8.89 -7.13 -23.09
N GLY A 386 -8.24 -7.91 -23.95
CA GLY A 386 -6.78 -8.04 -23.98
C GLY A 386 -6.06 -6.73 -24.28
N TRP A 387 -6.57 -5.92 -25.21
CA TRP A 387 -6.02 -4.58 -25.47
C TRP A 387 -6.31 -3.61 -24.34
N MET A 388 -7.51 -3.64 -23.74
CA MET A 388 -7.82 -2.83 -22.55
C MET A 388 -6.91 -3.18 -21.37
N ASN A 389 -6.53 -4.45 -21.23
CA ASN A 389 -5.60 -4.91 -20.20
C ASN A 389 -4.17 -4.34 -20.35
N THR A 390 -3.80 -3.82 -21.53
CA THR A 390 -2.51 -3.11 -21.69
C THR A 390 -2.40 -1.88 -20.79
N LEU A 391 -3.54 -1.27 -20.40
CA LEU A 391 -3.58 -0.15 -19.47
C LEU A 391 -2.99 -0.49 -18.09
N TYR A 392 -2.93 -1.77 -17.72
CA TYR A 392 -2.24 -2.22 -16.51
C TYR A 392 -0.75 -1.83 -16.52
N PHE A 393 -0.08 -1.97 -17.65
CA PHE A 393 1.35 -1.70 -17.76
C PHE A 393 1.70 -0.22 -17.65
N THR A 394 0.72 0.68 -17.83
CA THR A 394 0.92 2.12 -17.62
C THR A 394 1.26 2.46 -16.15
N ARG A 395 1.03 1.53 -15.21
CA ARG A 395 1.39 1.66 -13.78
C ARG A 395 2.90 1.77 -13.54
N GLY A 396 3.74 1.20 -14.41
CA GLY A 396 5.20 1.23 -14.26
C GLY A 396 5.81 2.63 -14.41
N LEU A 397 5.08 3.56 -15.05
CA LEU A 397 5.46 4.94 -15.23
C LEU A 397 4.71 5.84 -14.23
N LYS A 398 5.45 6.74 -13.56
CA LYS A 398 4.91 7.54 -12.46
C LYS A 398 3.76 8.47 -12.86
N LEU A 399 3.86 9.12 -14.01
CA LEU A 399 2.86 10.10 -14.48
C LEU A 399 1.60 9.41 -15.01
N THR A 400 1.74 8.41 -15.87
CA THR A 400 0.60 7.68 -16.44
C THR A 400 -0.07 6.77 -15.42
N GLY A 401 0.70 6.19 -14.49
CA GLY A 401 0.18 5.30 -13.46
C GLY A 401 -0.80 5.99 -12.52
N THR A 402 -0.55 7.26 -12.14
CA THR A 402 -1.49 8.01 -11.30
C THR A 402 -2.82 8.26 -11.99
N TYR A 403 -2.82 8.54 -13.30
CA TYR A 403 -4.05 8.75 -14.07
C TYR A 403 -4.81 7.44 -14.31
N SER A 404 -4.11 6.34 -14.59
CA SER A 404 -4.73 5.03 -14.75
C SER A 404 -5.52 4.60 -13.51
N ILE A 405 -4.94 4.80 -12.31
CA ILE A 405 -5.61 4.51 -11.03
C ILE A 405 -6.86 5.38 -10.84
N MET A 406 -6.79 6.65 -11.21
CA MET A 406 -7.93 7.56 -11.14
C MET A 406 -9.07 7.06 -12.04
N ILE A 407 -8.78 6.70 -13.29
CA ILE A 407 -9.77 6.16 -14.24
C ILE A 407 -10.45 4.90 -13.69
N GLN A 408 -9.70 3.99 -13.06
CA GLN A 408 -10.29 2.78 -12.47
C GLN A 408 -11.22 3.06 -11.30
N LYS A 409 -10.80 3.92 -10.35
CA LYS A 409 -11.61 4.25 -9.18
C LYS A 409 -12.94 4.88 -9.62
N ILE A 410 -12.88 5.76 -10.62
CA ILE A 410 -14.02 6.40 -11.26
C ILE A 410 -14.95 5.37 -11.91
N LEU A 411 -14.40 4.48 -12.74
CA LEU A 411 -15.18 3.53 -13.53
C LEU A 411 -15.87 2.46 -12.69
N PHE A 412 -15.23 1.95 -11.63
CA PHE A 412 -15.80 0.87 -10.83
C PHE A 412 -16.65 1.36 -9.65
N LYS A 413 -16.27 2.44 -8.98
CA LYS A 413 -16.96 2.90 -7.76
C LYS A 413 -18.11 3.86 -8.09
N ASP A 414 -17.81 4.85 -8.93
CA ASP A 414 -18.69 6.02 -9.11
C ASP A 414 -19.64 5.82 -10.30
N LEU A 415 -19.14 5.26 -11.42
CA LEU A 415 -19.97 4.98 -12.60
C LEU A 415 -21.02 3.89 -12.37
N PHE A 416 -20.70 2.81 -11.65
CA PHE A 416 -21.64 1.68 -11.51
C PHE A 416 -22.94 2.04 -10.79
N ARG A 417 -22.87 2.80 -9.69
CA ARG A 417 -24.06 3.25 -8.93
C ARG A 417 -24.95 4.14 -9.78
N PHE A 418 -24.33 5.02 -10.55
CA PHE A 418 -25.04 5.94 -11.41
C PHE A 418 -25.62 5.25 -12.65
N LEU A 419 -24.88 4.32 -13.26
CA LEU A 419 -25.34 3.50 -14.37
C LEU A 419 -26.61 2.72 -14.00
N LEU A 420 -26.70 2.22 -12.76
CA LEU A 420 -27.89 1.52 -12.27
C LEU A 420 -29.13 2.43 -12.28
N VAL A 421 -29.01 3.66 -11.76
CA VAL A 421 -30.10 4.65 -11.77
C VAL A 421 -30.49 5.02 -13.21
N TYR A 422 -29.49 5.22 -14.07
CA TYR A 422 -29.72 5.52 -15.48
C TYR A 422 -30.44 4.37 -16.19
N VAL A 423 -29.99 3.11 -16.05
CA VAL A 423 -30.63 1.94 -16.68
C VAL A 423 -32.06 1.73 -16.20
N LEU A 424 -32.35 1.94 -14.90
CA LEU A 424 -33.72 1.88 -14.40
C LEU A 424 -34.62 2.95 -15.05
N PHE A 425 -34.09 4.17 -15.21
CA PHE A 425 -34.79 5.25 -15.88
C PHE A 425 -35.02 4.95 -17.37
N MET A 426 -34.01 4.41 -18.06
CA MET A 426 -34.09 3.96 -19.44
C MET A 426 -35.20 2.94 -19.65
N ILE A 427 -35.23 1.88 -18.83
CA ILE A 427 -36.23 0.81 -18.92
C ILE A 427 -37.63 1.37 -18.65
N GLY A 428 -37.77 2.24 -17.65
CA GLY A 428 -39.04 2.89 -17.32
C GLY A 428 -39.60 3.70 -18.49
N TYR A 429 -38.81 4.61 -19.05
CA TYR A 429 -39.23 5.43 -20.19
C TYR A 429 -39.41 4.64 -21.47
N ALA A 430 -38.55 3.65 -21.74
CA ALA A 430 -38.73 2.75 -22.88
C ALA A 430 -40.06 2.01 -22.79
N SER A 431 -40.42 1.45 -21.62
CA SER A 431 -41.69 0.74 -21.45
C SER A 431 -42.92 1.65 -21.63
N ALA A 432 -42.83 2.90 -21.19
CA ALA A 432 -43.91 3.89 -21.34
C ALA A 432 -44.08 4.34 -22.80
N LEU A 433 -42.98 4.70 -23.48
CA LEU A 433 -43.01 5.16 -24.87
C LEU A 433 -43.42 4.04 -25.84
N VAL A 434 -42.93 2.81 -25.63
CA VAL A 434 -43.35 1.63 -26.41
C VAL A 434 -44.84 1.35 -26.26
N SER A 435 -45.45 1.71 -25.13
CA SER A 435 -46.91 1.54 -24.93
C SER A 435 -47.77 2.57 -25.66
N LEU A 436 -47.18 3.64 -26.20
CA LEU A 436 -47.85 4.66 -27.01
C LEU A 436 -47.78 4.37 -28.53
N LEU A 437 -47.01 3.35 -28.92
CA LEU A 437 -46.93 2.88 -30.31
C LEU A 437 -48.14 2.00 -30.66
N THR A 438 -48.55 2.04 -31.93
CA THR A 438 -49.64 1.20 -32.44
C THR A 438 -49.27 -0.29 -32.38
N VAL A 439 -50.22 -1.18 -32.08
CA VAL A 439 -49.97 -2.62 -32.09
C VAL A 439 -49.92 -3.10 -33.55
N CYS A 440 -48.90 -3.90 -33.91
CA CYS A 440 -48.83 -4.49 -35.24
C CYS A 440 -50.01 -5.46 -35.48
N PRO A 441 -50.53 -5.55 -36.71
CA PRO A 441 -51.53 -6.55 -37.04
C PRO A 441 -50.97 -7.98 -36.86
N PRO A 442 -51.78 -8.95 -36.38
CA PRO A 442 -51.32 -10.30 -36.09
C PRO A 442 -50.87 -11.03 -37.37
N PRO A 443 -49.87 -11.94 -37.28
CA PRO A 443 -49.35 -12.66 -38.44
C PRO A 443 -50.46 -13.51 -39.07
N GLY A 444 -50.90 -13.13 -40.28
CA GLY A 444 -51.99 -13.78 -41.00
C GLY A 444 -53.09 -12.87 -41.54
N SER A 445 -53.09 -11.57 -41.24
CA SER A 445 -53.95 -10.59 -41.91
C SER A 445 -53.37 -10.18 -43.27
N GLU A 446 -54.18 -10.16 -44.33
CA GLU A 446 -53.81 -9.60 -45.63
C GLU A 446 -53.55 -8.10 -45.49
N CYS A 447 -52.27 -7.71 -45.51
CA CYS A 447 -51.85 -6.31 -45.49
C CYS A 447 -51.84 -5.79 -46.94
N GLU A 448 -52.88 -5.07 -47.36
CA GLU A 448 -52.97 -4.46 -48.69
C GLU A 448 -52.01 -3.26 -48.82
N GLY A 449 -50.82 -3.49 -49.37
CA GLY A 449 -49.86 -2.45 -49.76
C GLY A 449 -48.61 -3.07 -50.41
N GLU A 450 -48.03 -2.38 -51.40
CA GLU A 450 -46.86 -2.84 -52.20
C GLU A 450 -45.56 -3.11 -51.38
N GLY A 451 -45.60 -3.04 -50.04
CA GLY A 451 -44.44 -3.12 -49.15
C GLY A 451 -44.58 -4.05 -47.93
N GLY A 452 -45.56 -4.96 -47.90
CA GLY A 452 -45.76 -5.89 -46.77
C GLY A 452 -46.38 -5.25 -45.52
N CYS A 453 -46.60 -6.04 -44.46
CA CYS A 453 -47.17 -5.53 -43.21
C CYS A 453 -46.22 -4.52 -42.55
N PRO A 454 -46.75 -3.43 -41.94
CA PRO A 454 -45.92 -2.48 -41.24
C PRO A 454 -45.15 -3.21 -40.13
N THR A 455 -43.83 -3.01 -40.09
CA THR A 455 -42.96 -3.45 -39.01
C THR A 455 -42.43 -2.22 -38.26
N TYR A 456 -41.75 -2.43 -37.13
CA TYR A 456 -40.96 -1.38 -36.47
C TYR A 456 -40.15 -0.58 -37.52
N PRO A 457 -40.17 0.77 -37.51
CA PRO A 457 -40.60 1.68 -36.45
C PRO A 457 -42.10 2.03 -36.40
N ASN A 458 -42.94 1.50 -37.31
CA ASN A 458 -44.32 1.98 -37.48
C ASN A 458 -45.35 1.33 -36.55
N CYS A 459 -45.02 0.20 -35.95
CA CYS A 459 -45.86 -0.52 -35.00
C CYS A 459 -45.02 -1.34 -34.01
N ARG A 460 -45.67 -1.78 -32.92
CA ARG A 460 -45.11 -2.53 -31.80
C ARG A 460 -45.46 -4.02 -31.91
N ASP A 461 -44.43 -4.85 -31.76
CA ASP A 461 -44.46 -6.31 -31.64
C ASP A 461 -43.66 -6.77 -30.40
N THR A 462 -43.65 -8.07 -30.06
CA THR A 462 -42.99 -8.60 -28.84
C THR A 462 -41.50 -8.27 -28.76
N ASP A 463 -40.82 -8.23 -29.91
CA ASP A 463 -39.37 -8.02 -29.98
C ASP A 463 -38.97 -6.53 -30.06
N THR A 464 -39.94 -5.64 -30.21
CA THR A 464 -39.70 -4.19 -30.43
C THR A 464 -39.17 -3.46 -29.21
N PHE A 465 -39.36 -4.00 -28.00
CA PHE A 465 -38.87 -3.38 -26.77
C PHE A 465 -37.33 -3.25 -26.74
N SER A 466 -36.61 -4.28 -27.21
CA SER A 466 -35.14 -4.26 -27.25
C SER A 466 -34.60 -3.24 -28.26
N ASN A 467 -35.22 -3.17 -29.44
CA ASN A 467 -34.83 -2.22 -30.48
C ASN A 467 -35.12 -0.78 -30.06
N PHE A 468 -36.29 -0.55 -29.45
CA PHE A 468 -36.65 0.76 -28.94
C PHE A 468 -35.73 1.22 -27.79
N LEU A 469 -35.35 0.31 -26.89
CA LEU A 469 -34.40 0.62 -25.81
C LEU A 469 -33.03 1.06 -26.37
N LEU A 470 -32.57 0.44 -27.46
CA LEU A 470 -31.33 0.81 -28.14
C LEU A 470 -31.46 2.17 -28.85
N ASP A 471 -32.57 2.44 -29.52
CA ASP A 471 -32.77 3.72 -30.21
C ASP A 471 -32.92 4.88 -29.20
N LEU A 472 -33.54 4.63 -28.05
CA LEU A 472 -33.58 5.56 -26.93
C LEU A 472 -32.16 5.83 -26.38
N PHE A 473 -31.31 4.81 -26.30
CA PHE A 473 -29.91 4.97 -25.92
C PHE A 473 -29.10 5.77 -26.97
N LYS A 474 -29.28 5.48 -28.27
CA LYS A 474 -28.67 6.25 -29.36
C LYS A 474 -29.08 7.72 -29.30
N LEU A 475 -30.34 8.02 -28.97
CA LEU A 475 -30.83 9.38 -28.78
C LEU A 475 -30.10 10.10 -27.65
N THR A 476 -29.79 9.45 -26.53
CA THR A 476 -29.00 10.10 -25.45
C THR A 476 -27.55 10.40 -25.82
N ILE A 477 -26.95 9.62 -26.72
CA ILE A 477 -25.60 9.89 -27.24
C ILE A 477 -25.63 11.00 -28.31
N GLY A 478 -26.79 11.23 -28.93
CA GLY A 478 -26.96 12.16 -30.05
C GLY A 478 -26.85 11.51 -31.43
N MET A 479 -26.97 10.18 -31.52
CA MET A 479 -26.90 9.40 -32.77
C MET A 479 -28.28 8.91 -33.25
N GLY A 480 -29.36 9.17 -32.52
CA GLY A 480 -30.68 8.62 -32.83
C GLY A 480 -31.49 9.46 -33.82
N GLU A 481 -32.22 8.78 -34.70
CA GLU A 481 -33.21 9.38 -35.62
C GLU A 481 -34.59 9.42 -34.93
N LEU A 482 -35.37 10.49 -35.19
CA LEU A 482 -36.68 10.73 -34.57
C LEU A 482 -37.85 10.14 -35.37
N ASP A 483 -37.58 9.23 -36.31
CA ASP A 483 -38.59 8.68 -37.24
C ASP A 483 -39.75 7.96 -36.51
N MET A 484 -39.50 7.51 -35.28
CA MET A 484 -40.50 6.91 -34.39
C MET A 484 -41.65 7.86 -34.01
N VAL A 485 -41.45 9.18 -34.05
CA VAL A 485 -42.48 10.16 -33.60
C VAL A 485 -43.72 10.12 -34.51
N GLN A 486 -43.52 9.85 -35.81
CA GLN A 486 -44.61 9.86 -36.79
C GLN A 486 -45.55 8.64 -36.66
N SER A 487 -45.08 7.58 -36.02
CA SER A 487 -45.81 6.31 -35.85
C SER A 487 -46.68 6.23 -34.59
N ALA A 488 -46.57 7.21 -33.69
CA ALA A 488 -47.23 7.19 -32.40
C ALA A 488 -48.73 7.55 -32.52
N GLN A 489 -49.60 6.87 -31.75
CA GLN A 489 -51.03 7.20 -31.69
C GLN A 489 -51.30 8.62 -31.18
N TYR A 490 -50.46 9.08 -30.25
CA TYR A 490 -50.52 10.41 -29.65
C TYR A 490 -49.17 11.12 -29.80
N PRO A 491 -48.87 11.73 -30.96
CA PRO A 491 -47.56 12.30 -31.24
C PRO A 491 -47.19 13.43 -30.27
N ALA A 492 -48.18 14.21 -29.80
CA ALA A 492 -47.97 15.26 -28.82
C ALA A 492 -47.51 14.71 -27.45
N VAL A 493 -48.15 13.64 -26.95
CA VAL A 493 -47.80 13.02 -25.66
C VAL A 493 -46.44 12.33 -25.76
N PHE A 494 -46.18 11.64 -26.88
CA PHE A 494 -44.90 11.01 -27.16
C PHE A 494 -43.76 12.04 -27.16
N LEU A 495 -43.95 13.19 -27.83
CA LEU A 495 -42.95 14.25 -27.90
C LEU A 495 -42.69 14.88 -26.52
N ILE A 496 -43.73 15.12 -25.71
CA ILE A 496 -43.56 15.65 -24.34
C ILE A 496 -42.78 14.66 -23.45
N LEU A 497 -43.11 13.37 -23.50
CA LEU A 497 -42.40 12.34 -22.74
C LEU A 497 -40.95 12.18 -23.22
N LEU A 498 -40.70 12.30 -24.52
CA LEU A 498 -39.35 12.24 -25.07
C LEU A 498 -38.51 13.47 -24.66
N VAL A 499 -39.09 14.67 -24.69
CA VAL A 499 -38.40 15.90 -24.25
C VAL A 499 -38.09 15.85 -22.75
N THR A 500 -39.06 15.43 -21.92
CA THR A 500 -38.83 15.28 -20.47
C THR A 500 -37.77 14.22 -20.17
N TYR A 501 -37.75 13.12 -20.92
CA TYR A 501 -36.69 12.12 -20.85
C TYR A 501 -35.31 12.70 -21.18
N ILE A 502 -35.17 13.46 -22.27
CA ILE A 502 -33.89 14.07 -22.66
C ILE A 502 -33.40 15.05 -21.59
N ILE A 503 -34.29 15.91 -21.06
CA ILE A 503 -33.93 16.87 -20.01
C ILE A 503 -33.49 16.14 -18.74
N LEU A 504 -34.27 15.15 -18.27
CA LEU A 504 -33.95 14.42 -17.05
C LEU A 504 -32.68 13.57 -17.18
N THR A 505 -32.47 12.90 -18.31
CA THR A 505 -31.23 12.16 -18.57
C THR A 505 -30.01 13.09 -18.63
N PHE A 506 -30.13 14.25 -19.26
CA PHE A 506 -29.05 15.24 -19.29
C PHE A 506 -28.72 15.78 -17.89
N VAL A 507 -29.73 16.10 -17.08
CA VAL A 507 -29.55 16.52 -15.68
C VAL A 507 -28.88 15.42 -14.86
N LEU A 508 -29.27 14.15 -15.03
CA LEU A 508 -28.63 13.02 -14.37
C LEU A 508 -27.15 12.91 -14.77
N LEU A 509 -26.84 12.97 -16.07
CA LEU A 509 -25.46 12.91 -16.58
C LEU A 509 -24.60 14.07 -16.08
N LEU A 510 -25.14 15.28 -16.01
CA LEU A 510 -24.44 16.44 -15.43
C LEU A 510 -24.22 16.28 -13.93
N ASN A 511 -25.22 15.84 -13.17
CA ASN A 511 -25.08 15.60 -11.74
C ASN A 511 -24.01 14.54 -11.45
N MET A 512 -23.92 13.53 -12.31
CA MET A 512 -22.82 12.56 -12.26
C MET A 512 -21.48 13.26 -12.50
N LEU A 513 -21.32 14.00 -13.60
CA LEU A 513 -20.06 14.65 -13.96
C LEU A 513 -19.58 15.62 -12.87
N ILE A 514 -20.50 16.38 -12.27
CA ILE A 514 -20.20 17.33 -11.19
C ILE A 514 -19.74 16.59 -9.93
N ALA A 515 -20.45 15.54 -9.51
CA ALA A 515 -20.05 14.73 -8.36
C ALA A 515 -18.67 14.10 -8.57
N LEU A 516 -18.43 13.63 -9.80
CA LEU A 516 -17.18 13.03 -10.22
C LEU A 516 -16.03 14.04 -10.19
N MET A 517 -16.16 15.19 -10.86
CA MET A 517 -15.09 16.20 -10.89
C MET A 517 -14.86 16.84 -9.52
N GLY A 518 -15.91 17.03 -8.71
CA GLY A 518 -15.83 17.64 -7.38
C GLY A 518 -15.12 16.77 -6.34
N GLU A 519 -15.48 15.49 -6.23
CA GLU A 519 -14.89 14.58 -5.23
C GLU A 519 -13.54 14.01 -5.69
N THR A 520 -13.42 13.68 -6.99
CA THR A 520 -12.23 12.98 -7.48
C THR A 520 -11.02 13.90 -7.59
N VAL A 521 -11.13 15.12 -8.13
CA VAL A 521 -9.92 15.95 -8.36
C VAL A 521 -9.25 16.36 -7.03
N GLY A 522 -10.05 16.70 -6.01
CA GLY A 522 -9.54 17.15 -4.71
C GLY A 522 -8.83 16.04 -3.92
N GLN A 523 -9.53 14.93 -3.67
CA GLN A 523 -9.02 13.84 -2.82
C GLN A 523 -8.07 12.91 -3.59
N VAL A 524 -8.34 12.64 -4.88
CA VAL A 524 -7.53 11.70 -5.67
C VAL A 524 -6.15 12.28 -5.98
N SER A 525 -5.93 13.60 -6.05
CA SER A 525 -4.57 14.13 -6.30
C SER A 525 -3.55 13.76 -5.22
N LYS A 526 -3.97 13.68 -3.95
CA LYS A 526 -3.12 13.30 -2.80
C LYS A 526 -3.10 11.80 -2.58
N GLU A 527 -4.26 11.13 -2.69
CA GLU A 527 -4.36 9.68 -2.53
C GLU A 527 -3.73 8.91 -3.69
N SER A 528 -3.86 9.38 -4.93
CA SER A 528 -3.34 8.66 -6.13
C SER A 528 -1.84 8.45 -6.07
N LYS A 529 -1.06 9.42 -5.57
CA LYS A 529 0.40 9.26 -5.41
C LYS A 529 0.74 8.18 -4.39
N LYS A 530 -0.03 8.13 -3.30
CA LYS A 530 0.10 7.14 -2.22
C LYS A 530 -0.29 5.74 -2.70
N ILE A 531 -1.40 5.63 -3.42
CA ILE A 531 -1.89 4.37 -4.02
C ILE A 531 -0.94 3.89 -5.12
N TRP A 532 -0.49 4.79 -6.00
CA TRP A 532 0.48 4.48 -7.05
C TRP A 532 1.76 3.90 -6.46
N LYS A 533 2.28 4.49 -5.38
CA LYS A 533 3.47 3.98 -4.72
C LYS A 533 3.26 2.59 -4.14
N LEU A 534 2.09 2.30 -3.57
CA LEU A 534 1.75 0.97 -3.11
C LEU A 534 1.66 -0.02 -4.28
N GLN A 535 0.99 0.37 -5.37
CA GLN A 535 0.88 -0.45 -6.58
C GLN A 535 2.24 -0.74 -7.21
N TRP A 536 3.15 0.25 -7.21
CA TRP A 536 4.52 0.11 -7.64
C TRP A 536 5.30 -0.87 -6.76
N ALA A 537 5.17 -0.75 -5.44
CA ALA A 537 5.76 -1.72 -4.50
C ALA A 537 5.20 -3.14 -4.70
N THR A 538 3.89 -3.25 -4.99
CA THR A 538 3.22 -4.53 -5.28
C THR A 538 3.81 -5.18 -6.52
N THR A 539 3.95 -4.43 -7.62
CA THR A 539 4.57 -4.92 -8.85
C THR A 539 6.03 -5.35 -8.63
N ILE A 540 6.80 -4.63 -7.83
CA ILE A 540 8.18 -5.02 -7.51
C ILE A 540 8.21 -6.37 -6.79
N LEU A 541 7.36 -6.57 -5.78
CA LEU A 541 7.30 -7.82 -5.04
C LEU A 541 6.77 -8.99 -5.87
N ASP A 542 5.76 -8.75 -6.72
CA ASP A 542 5.24 -9.78 -7.64
C ASP A 542 6.34 -10.22 -8.62
N ILE A 543 7.13 -9.27 -9.15
CA ILE A 543 8.30 -9.58 -9.99
C ILE A 543 9.34 -10.36 -9.17
N GLU A 544 9.64 -9.94 -7.94
CA GLU A 544 10.62 -10.61 -7.07
C GLU A 544 10.22 -12.06 -6.75
N ARG A 545 8.91 -12.32 -6.57
CA ARG A 545 8.35 -13.66 -6.34
C ARG A 545 8.36 -14.54 -7.58
N SER A 546 8.36 -13.95 -8.77
CA SER A 546 8.41 -14.72 -10.03
C SER A 546 9.79 -15.31 -10.31
N PHE A 547 10.85 -14.77 -9.69
CA PHE A 547 12.20 -15.31 -9.83
C PHE A 547 12.39 -16.61 -9.03
N PRO A 548 13.09 -17.60 -9.62
CA PRO A 548 13.68 -18.71 -8.89
C PRO A 548 14.59 -18.22 -7.75
N VAL A 549 14.68 -19.00 -6.67
CA VAL A 549 15.45 -18.68 -5.46
C VAL A 549 16.92 -18.37 -5.76
N CYS A 550 17.52 -19.01 -6.77
CA CYS A 550 18.91 -18.74 -7.19
C CYS A 550 19.10 -17.32 -7.73
N LEU A 551 18.21 -16.84 -8.59
CA LEU A 551 18.25 -15.47 -9.13
C LEU A 551 17.95 -14.43 -8.05
N ARG A 552 17.06 -14.75 -7.10
CA ARG A 552 16.74 -13.88 -5.96
C ARG A 552 17.97 -13.56 -5.10
N LYS A 553 18.84 -14.54 -4.87
CA LYS A 553 20.11 -14.33 -4.14
C LYS A 553 21.08 -13.43 -4.89
N SER A 554 21.16 -13.57 -6.22
CA SER A 554 22.04 -12.74 -7.06
C SER A 554 21.61 -11.28 -7.13
N PHE A 555 20.30 -11.02 -7.16
CA PHE A 555 19.75 -9.67 -7.27
C PHE A 555 19.43 -9.01 -5.91
N ARG A 556 19.86 -9.61 -4.79
CA ARG A 556 19.66 -9.07 -3.44
C ARG A 556 20.17 -7.62 -3.35
N ALA A 557 19.40 -6.77 -2.67
CA ALA A 557 19.79 -5.40 -2.38
C ALA A 557 20.53 -5.33 -1.04
N GLY A 558 21.51 -4.43 -0.92
CA GLY A 558 22.34 -4.27 0.28
C GLY A 558 23.73 -4.90 0.16
N GLU A 559 24.62 -4.49 1.06
CA GLU A 559 25.99 -4.97 1.19
C GLU A 559 26.15 -5.61 2.59
N MET A 560 27.02 -6.62 2.70
CA MET A 560 27.35 -7.19 4.01
C MET A 560 28.41 -6.30 4.68
N VAL A 561 28.08 -5.74 5.84
CA VAL A 561 28.96 -4.81 6.58
C VAL A 561 29.19 -5.35 8.00
N THR A 562 30.43 -5.23 8.48
CA THR A 562 30.78 -5.46 9.89
C THR A 562 30.45 -4.21 10.69
N VAL A 563 29.40 -4.26 11.50
CA VAL A 563 28.87 -3.07 12.18
C VAL A 563 29.40 -2.92 13.61
N GLY A 564 29.79 -4.03 14.23
CA GLY A 564 30.31 -4.05 15.59
C GLY A 564 30.73 -5.45 16.01
N LYS A 565 30.67 -5.70 17.33
CA LYS A 565 30.88 -7.02 17.92
C LYS A 565 29.58 -7.47 18.60
N ASN A 566 29.26 -8.75 18.50
CA ASN A 566 28.23 -9.38 19.32
C ASN A 566 28.68 -9.46 20.78
N TRP A 567 27.75 -9.82 21.66
CA TRP A 567 28.05 -10.10 23.08
C TRP A 567 29.16 -11.16 23.25
N ASP A 568 29.23 -12.14 22.33
CA ASP A 568 30.27 -13.18 22.25
C ASP A 568 31.66 -12.66 21.83
N GLY A 569 31.80 -11.37 21.50
CA GLY A 569 33.02 -10.78 20.95
C GLY A 569 33.27 -11.12 19.47
N THR A 570 32.46 -11.98 18.85
CA THR A 570 32.50 -12.25 17.40
C THR A 570 32.06 -11.02 16.62
N PRO A 571 32.62 -10.75 15.41
CA PRO A 571 32.21 -9.62 14.60
C PRO A 571 30.76 -9.76 14.14
N ASP A 572 29.94 -8.74 14.41
CA ASP A 572 28.53 -8.67 13.99
C ASP A 572 28.47 -8.26 12.51
N ARG A 573 28.09 -9.22 11.66
CA ARG A 573 27.97 -9.03 10.21
C ARG A 573 26.52 -9.04 9.81
N ARG A 574 26.07 -7.92 9.23
CA ARG A 574 24.68 -7.76 8.80
C ARG A 574 24.58 -7.32 7.35
N TRP A 575 23.47 -7.68 6.74
CA TRP A 575 23.09 -7.13 5.46
C TRP A 575 22.50 -5.75 5.68
N CYS A 576 23.26 -4.73 5.31
CA CYS A 576 22.87 -3.34 5.49
C CYS A 576 22.64 -2.67 4.14
N PHE A 577 21.72 -1.71 4.12
CA PHE A 577 21.46 -0.86 2.98
C PHE A 577 22.02 0.54 3.24
N ARG A 578 22.94 0.98 2.39
CA ARG A 578 23.53 2.31 2.45
C ARG A 578 22.57 3.34 1.86
N VAL A 579 22.30 4.40 2.61
CA VAL A 579 21.49 5.55 2.21
C VAL A 579 22.28 6.81 2.51
N ASP A 580 22.61 7.54 1.45
CA ASP A 580 23.27 8.83 1.56
C ASP A 580 22.23 9.90 1.90
N GLU A 581 22.43 10.58 3.02
CA GLU A 581 21.58 11.65 3.54
C GLU A 581 22.38 12.97 3.49
N VAL A 582 21.72 14.08 3.12
CA VAL A 582 22.32 15.42 3.14
C VAL A 582 21.55 16.27 4.14
N ASN A 583 22.24 16.74 5.17
CA ASN A 583 21.64 17.59 6.20
C ASN A 583 22.54 18.79 6.49
N TRP A 584 22.05 19.98 6.16
CA TRP A 584 22.75 21.24 6.36
C TRP A 584 22.61 21.79 7.80
N CYS A 585 21.67 21.25 8.58
CA CYS A 585 21.34 21.78 9.91
C CYS A 585 22.09 21.08 11.05
N HIS A 586 22.46 19.80 10.88
CA HIS A 586 23.19 19.03 11.90
C HIS A 586 24.68 18.95 11.56
N TRP A 587 25.44 19.96 11.99
CA TRP A 587 26.90 19.97 11.91
C TRP A 587 27.51 19.52 13.26
N ASN A 588 28.55 18.69 13.25
CA ASN A 588 29.42 18.33 14.40
C ASN A 588 28.85 17.49 15.58
N GLN A 589 27.81 16.67 15.40
CA GLN A 589 27.28 15.81 16.49
C GLN A 589 27.62 14.31 16.38
N ASN A 590 28.58 13.91 15.54
CA ASN A 590 28.80 12.50 15.21
C ASN A 590 29.90 11.88 16.10
N LEU A 591 29.51 11.26 17.21
CA LEU A 591 30.40 10.50 18.10
C LEU A 591 30.45 8.99 17.80
N ALA A 592 29.65 8.51 16.84
CA ALA A 592 29.45 7.08 16.57
C ALA A 592 29.60 6.77 15.07
N ILE A 593 30.76 7.11 14.50
CA ILE A 593 31.09 6.86 13.09
C ILE A 593 31.78 5.50 12.98
N ILE A 594 31.41 4.68 11.97
CA ILE A 594 32.06 3.37 11.72
C ILE A 594 33.38 3.57 10.96
N ASN A 595 33.38 4.42 9.95
CA ASN A 595 34.52 4.76 9.08
C ASN A 595 34.78 6.26 9.12
N GLU A 596 36.00 6.66 9.48
CA GLU A 596 36.37 8.08 9.61
C GLU A 596 36.32 8.82 8.26
N ASP A 597 36.68 8.14 7.17
CA ASP A 597 36.75 8.74 5.83
C ASP A 597 35.74 8.12 4.83
N PRO A 598 35.24 8.90 3.86
CA PRO A 598 34.46 8.38 2.76
C PRO A 598 35.33 7.52 1.82
N GLY A 599 35.14 6.20 1.88
CA GLY A 599 35.80 5.25 0.98
C GLY A 599 35.63 3.81 1.45
N LYS A 600 35.67 2.84 0.52
CA LYS A 600 35.71 1.41 0.90
C LYS A 600 37.11 1.12 1.46
N SER A 601 37.25 1.12 2.78
CA SER A 601 38.39 0.45 3.41
C SER A 601 38.20 -1.05 3.21
N GLU A 602 38.85 -1.62 2.20
CA GLU A 602 39.03 -3.07 2.14
C GLU A 602 39.75 -3.46 3.44
N THR A 603 39.00 -4.03 4.38
CA THR A 603 39.55 -4.52 5.64
C THR A 603 40.36 -5.76 5.31
N SER A 604 41.64 -5.58 5.06
CA SER A 604 42.63 -6.65 5.10
C SER A 604 42.57 -7.29 6.48
N GLN A 605 42.37 -8.61 6.51
CA GLN A 605 42.49 -9.41 7.72
C GLN A 605 43.90 -9.24 8.32
N PRO A 606 44.06 -8.90 9.61
CA PRO A 606 45.35 -9.03 10.25
C PRO A 606 45.52 -10.49 10.71
N SER A 607 46.14 -11.31 9.85
CA SER A 607 46.80 -12.53 10.27
C SER A 607 47.93 -12.13 11.23
N GLY A 608 47.93 -12.73 12.42
CA GLY A 608 48.78 -12.31 13.52
C GLY A 608 50.28 -12.36 13.23
N LEU A 609 51.01 -11.42 13.82
CA LEU A 609 52.27 -11.66 14.51
C LEU A 609 52.55 -10.48 15.45
N GLN A 610 52.86 -10.79 16.71
CA GLN A 610 53.36 -9.84 17.70
C GLN A 610 54.63 -9.15 17.19
N GLN A 611 54.73 -7.82 17.34
CA GLN A 611 56.00 -7.19 17.73
C GLN A 611 55.81 -5.79 18.30
N SER A 612 56.72 -5.50 19.23
CA SER A 612 56.70 -4.49 20.28
C SER A 612 56.88 -3.04 19.85
N VAL A 613 56.34 -2.16 20.71
CA VAL A 613 56.53 -0.71 20.81
C VAL A 613 57.98 -0.24 20.62
N ARG A 614 58.17 0.87 19.87
CA ARG A 614 59.05 2.02 20.21
C ARG A 614 58.64 3.29 19.43
N PRO A 615 58.80 4.50 20.00
CA PRO A 615 58.29 5.76 19.44
C PRO A 615 59.36 6.55 18.66
N ASN A 616 58.87 7.56 17.93
CA ASN A 616 59.55 8.71 17.29
C ASN A 616 59.81 8.63 15.78
N GLY A 617 59.35 9.68 15.08
CA GLY A 617 60.10 10.26 13.96
C GLY A 617 59.32 10.51 12.67
N ALA A 618 59.03 11.79 12.42
CA ALA A 618 58.96 12.43 11.11
C ALA A 618 57.81 12.05 10.13
N PHE A 619 56.88 13.00 10.00
CA PHE A 619 55.98 13.13 8.85
C PHE A 619 56.78 13.33 7.55
N THR A 620 56.56 12.44 6.57
CA THR A 620 56.84 12.71 5.15
C THR A 620 55.61 12.31 4.33
N PRO A 621 55.12 13.16 3.40
CA PRO A 621 53.97 12.80 2.58
C PRO A 621 54.42 11.87 1.45
N LYS A 622 53.98 10.60 1.47
CA LYS A 622 54.20 9.67 0.35
C LYS A 622 53.22 9.96 -0.78
N ALA A 623 53.80 10.24 -1.94
CA ALA A 623 53.15 10.43 -3.23
C ALA A 623 52.28 9.24 -3.64
N TRP A 624 51.10 9.54 -4.20
CA TRP A 624 50.17 8.58 -4.77
C TRP A 624 50.68 8.09 -6.14
N LYS A 625 50.88 6.78 -6.27
CA LYS A 625 51.02 6.11 -7.57
C LYS A 625 49.61 5.80 -8.11
N THR A 626 49.28 6.37 -9.25
CA THR A 626 48.06 6.09 -10.02
C THR A 626 48.15 4.73 -10.71
N SER A 627 47.30 3.78 -10.33
CA SER A 627 47.01 2.60 -11.16
C SER A 627 45.70 2.80 -11.91
N LYS A 628 45.79 2.79 -13.24
CA LYS A 628 44.67 2.79 -14.18
C LYS A 628 43.85 1.50 -14.06
N ALA A 629 42.52 1.61 -13.85
CA ALA A 629 41.51 0.74 -14.48
C ALA A 629 40.08 1.30 -14.26
N ALA A 630 39.36 1.46 -15.38
CA ALA A 630 37.90 1.63 -15.56
C ALA A 630 37.20 2.74 -14.74
N GLY A 631 36.81 3.90 -15.29
CA GLY A 631 36.10 4.12 -16.55
C GLY A 631 34.61 4.35 -16.24
N VAL A 632 34.16 5.61 -16.31
CA VAL A 632 32.78 6.09 -16.09
C VAL A 632 32.36 6.29 -14.62
N HIS A 633 32.84 7.38 -13.99
CA HIS A 633 32.04 8.13 -13.00
C HIS A 633 32.68 9.45 -12.49
N SER A 634 33.91 9.78 -12.88
CA SER A 634 34.68 10.88 -12.28
C SER A 634 34.67 12.18 -13.11
N GLN A 635 33.52 12.68 -13.55
CA GLN A 635 33.42 14.00 -14.21
C GLN A 635 32.69 15.06 -13.36
N TYR A 636 32.02 14.69 -12.26
CA TYR A 636 31.23 15.64 -11.45
C TYR A 636 31.97 16.19 -10.22
N MET A 637 33.19 15.73 -9.93
CA MET A 637 33.83 15.95 -8.63
C MET A 637 34.97 16.98 -8.63
N VAL A 638 35.29 17.61 -9.77
CA VAL A 638 36.40 18.59 -9.86
C VAL A 638 35.92 20.05 -9.99
N ASP A 639 34.67 20.29 -10.43
CA ASP A 639 34.17 21.66 -10.68
C ASP A 639 33.67 22.42 -9.43
N VAL A 640 33.64 21.78 -8.26
CA VAL A 640 33.14 22.39 -7.00
C VAL A 640 34.26 22.97 -6.13
N LEU A 641 35.54 22.65 -6.40
CA LEU A 641 36.66 23.03 -5.53
C LEU A 641 37.46 24.27 -5.96
N LEU A 642 37.17 24.86 -7.12
CA LEU A 642 37.80 26.12 -7.54
C LEU A 642 36.73 27.18 -7.76
N GLY A 643 36.46 27.95 -6.71
CA GLY A 643 35.64 29.16 -6.79
C GLY A 643 36.23 30.14 -7.81
N SER A 644 35.71 30.11 -9.02
CA SER A 644 35.95 31.14 -10.04
C SER A 644 34.67 31.31 -10.87
N VAL A 645 34.00 32.42 -10.63
CA VAL A 645 32.85 32.90 -11.41
C VAL A 645 33.33 33.23 -12.82
N ARG A 646 32.99 32.38 -13.80
CA ARG A 646 32.85 32.72 -15.23
C ARG A 646 31.92 31.69 -15.87
N GLY A 647 30.67 32.11 -16.15
CA GLY A 647 29.71 31.26 -16.86
C GLY A 647 30.08 31.08 -18.34
N PRO A 648 29.83 29.92 -18.96
CA PRO A 648 29.98 29.76 -20.38
C PRO A 648 28.68 30.10 -21.13
N ALA A 649 28.88 30.64 -22.33
CA ALA A 649 27.88 31.14 -23.25
C ALA A 649 26.84 30.09 -23.69
N ALA A 650 25.61 30.57 -23.89
CA ALA A 650 24.49 29.82 -24.42
C ALA A 650 24.68 29.47 -25.90
N HIS A 651 24.53 28.19 -26.25
CA HIS A 651 24.20 27.76 -27.61
C HIS A 651 22.67 27.65 -27.77
N PRO A 652 22.12 27.89 -28.98
CA PRO A 652 20.71 28.20 -29.18
C PRO A 652 19.79 26.97 -29.15
N GLU A 653 18.63 27.11 -28.49
CA GLU A 653 17.54 26.12 -28.48
C GLU A 653 16.93 25.91 -29.91
N PRO A 654 16.48 24.69 -30.25
CA PRO A 654 15.84 24.41 -31.55
C PRO A 654 14.47 25.12 -31.68
N PRO A 655 14.08 25.56 -32.89
CA PRO A 655 12.95 26.46 -33.13
C PRO A 655 11.58 25.90 -32.70
N VAL A 656 11.41 24.58 -32.68
CA VAL A 656 10.14 23.92 -32.35
C VAL A 656 9.76 24.08 -30.86
N GLN A 657 10.74 24.13 -29.95
CA GLN A 657 10.49 24.31 -28.51
C GLN A 657 10.15 25.78 -28.15
N ARG A 658 10.65 26.75 -28.91
CA ARG A 658 10.24 28.16 -28.77
C ARG A 658 8.81 28.37 -29.22
N VAL A 659 8.39 27.75 -30.32
CA VAL A 659 7.01 27.84 -30.82
C VAL A 659 6.03 27.18 -29.83
N LEU A 660 6.37 26.01 -29.26
CA LEU A 660 5.50 25.35 -28.28
C LEU A 660 5.37 26.13 -26.96
N LYS A 661 6.46 26.75 -26.49
CA LYS A 661 6.44 27.61 -25.29
C LYS A 661 5.67 28.91 -25.55
N LEU A 662 5.76 29.50 -26.74
CA LEU A 662 4.95 30.66 -27.13
C LEU A 662 3.47 30.31 -27.21
N ILE A 663 3.11 29.18 -27.83
CA ILE A 663 1.72 28.70 -27.92
C ILE A 663 1.14 28.41 -26.53
N MET A 664 1.88 27.75 -25.63
CA MET A 664 1.43 27.50 -24.25
C MET A 664 1.30 28.78 -23.42
N ARG A 665 2.20 29.75 -23.60
CA ARG A 665 2.14 31.03 -22.88
C ARG A 665 0.97 31.90 -23.36
N GLN A 666 0.62 31.80 -24.65
CA GLN A 666 -0.53 32.49 -25.24
C GLN A 666 -1.88 31.84 -24.87
N THR A 667 -1.92 30.50 -24.67
CA THR A 667 -3.13 29.79 -24.20
C THR A 667 -3.39 29.95 -22.69
N LEU A 668 -2.35 30.13 -21.87
CA LEU A 668 -2.50 30.40 -20.43
C LEU A 668 -2.94 31.84 -20.13
N LEU A 669 -2.67 32.80 -21.03
CA LEU A 669 -3.08 34.19 -20.89
C LEU A 669 -4.52 34.46 -21.40
N THR A 670 -5.12 33.54 -22.16
CA THR A 670 -6.49 33.68 -22.69
C THR A 670 -7.59 33.04 -21.84
N GLN A 671 -7.24 32.30 -20.77
CA GLN A 671 -8.25 31.71 -19.88
C GLN A 671 -9.05 32.72 -19.03
N PRO A 672 -8.49 33.83 -18.48
CA PRO A 672 -9.29 34.75 -17.68
C PRO A 672 -10.18 35.69 -18.52
N THR A 673 -9.99 35.78 -19.84
CA THR A 673 -10.80 36.66 -20.72
C THR A 673 -12.05 35.96 -21.28
N LEU A 674 -12.06 34.63 -21.36
CA LEU A 674 -13.22 33.84 -21.81
C LEU A 674 -14.31 33.69 -20.74
N GLU A 675 -13.96 33.62 -19.45
CA GLU A 675 -14.96 33.60 -18.36
C GLU A 675 -15.71 34.94 -18.22
N LEU A 676 -15.03 36.07 -18.44
CA LEU A 676 -15.64 37.40 -18.45
C LEU A 676 -16.53 37.64 -19.69
N GLY A 677 -16.22 37.01 -20.82
CA GLY A 677 -17.04 37.08 -22.04
C GLY A 677 -18.35 36.30 -21.95
N LEU A 678 -18.36 35.15 -21.29
CA LEU A 678 -19.55 34.31 -21.12
C LEU A 678 -20.51 34.83 -20.03
N LEU A 679 -19.99 35.44 -18.96
CA LEU A 679 -20.81 36.06 -17.91
C LEU A 679 -21.55 37.33 -18.39
N ASN A 680 -20.96 38.08 -19.32
CA ASN A 680 -21.63 39.25 -19.93
C ASN A 680 -22.70 38.88 -20.97
N PHE A 681 -22.65 37.66 -21.53
CA PHE A 681 -23.65 37.20 -22.51
C PHE A 681 -24.99 36.79 -21.86
N TRP A 682 -25.02 36.54 -20.54
CA TRP A 682 -26.22 36.09 -19.81
C TRP A 682 -26.82 37.12 -18.83
N GLY A 683 -26.35 38.36 -18.82
CA GLY A 683 -27.07 39.48 -18.19
C GLY A 683 -27.39 39.29 -16.69
N ILE A 684 -26.47 38.74 -15.89
CA ILE A 684 -26.63 38.65 -14.43
C ILE A 684 -25.79 39.75 -13.76
N SER A 685 -26.44 40.86 -13.40
CA SER A 685 -25.83 41.94 -12.62
C SER A 685 -25.90 41.60 -11.12
N ARG A 686 -24.76 41.36 -10.46
CA ARG A 686 -24.66 41.36 -9.00
C ARG A 686 -24.04 42.68 -8.52
N ARG A 687 -24.88 43.52 -7.93
CA ARG A 687 -24.53 44.69 -7.13
C ARG A 687 -23.94 44.18 -5.80
N VAL A 688 -22.67 44.48 -5.53
CA VAL A 688 -22.04 44.24 -4.22
C VAL A 688 -21.91 45.59 -3.54
N ASP A 689 -22.82 45.86 -2.60
CA ASP A 689 -22.72 47.00 -1.69
C ASP A 689 -21.62 46.73 -0.65
N GLN A 690 -20.58 47.55 -0.67
CA GLN A 690 -19.66 47.71 0.44
C GLN A 690 -20.27 48.67 1.46
N SER A 691 -20.73 48.16 2.60
CA SER A 691 -20.89 48.94 3.82
C SER A 691 -20.61 48.07 5.04
N GLY A 692 -19.69 48.53 5.88
CA GLY A 692 -19.28 47.79 7.08
C GLY A 692 -17.90 48.20 7.61
N ALA A 693 -17.68 49.51 7.79
CA ALA A 693 -16.56 50.02 8.57
C ALA A 693 -16.81 49.74 10.07
N PHE A 694 -15.86 49.07 10.73
CA PHE A 694 -15.79 48.99 12.19
C PHE A 694 -14.99 50.20 12.72
N PRO A 695 -15.50 50.96 13.72
CA PRO A 695 -14.72 52.00 14.36
C PRO A 695 -13.96 51.46 15.59
N ASN A 696 -12.76 52.00 15.79
CA ASN A 696 -12.06 51.98 17.07
C ASN A 696 -12.90 52.70 18.14
N ARG A 697 -12.92 52.17 19.37
CA ARG A 697 -13.12 52.99 20.57
C ARG A 697 -12.42 52.41 21.80
N ASP A 698 -11.74 53.32 22.48
CA ASP A 698 -11.00 53.25 23.73
C ASP A 698 -11.75 52.69 24.95
N ARG A 699 -10.95 52.24 25.94
CA ARG A 699 -11.16 52.22 27.42
C ARG A 699 -12.47 51.55 27.92
N ILE A 700 -12.43 50.55 28.80
CA ILE A 700 -11.82 50.45 30.15
C ILE A 700 -11.48 48.98 30.42
#